data_AF-A0A916CK30-F1
#
_entry.id   AF-A0A916CK30-F1
#
_cell.length_a   1.000
_cell.length_b   1.000
_cell.length_c   1.000
_cell.angle_alpha   90.00
_cell.angle_beta   90.00
_cell.angle_gamma   90.00
#
_symmetry.space_group_name_H-M   'P 1'
#
loop_
_entity.id
_entity.type
_entity.pdbx_description
1 polymer ?
#
loop_
_entity_poly.entity_id
_entity_poly.type
_entity_poly.pdbx_seq_one_letter_code
_entity_poly.pdbx_strand_id
1 'polypeptide(L)'
;MNILYICADPGIPIRGAKGASIHVRALTDAFAAQGHRVTLLTPRSGDGIAPNAQVVQVPSRLIATKNLPPDVREFLAMQIADAIVRAGLELTSRERIGLIYERYSLWSDAGAQLAKVTGLPFILEVNAPLRVEAARYRTLSRERDAAEIETRMFTQAAAISVVSTPLRDYVIQHGANPARVHVLPNAVDEQYFHPAVSGKAVRAQYDLAGKFVVGFVGTVKPWHDLDILIEAVAQTAALEPFAARGSAPHLLLVGDIPDSVRARIAARGIAATIVPPIPNHDVPAHIAAMDVAVSPHPALADFYFSPLKLVEYLACGVATIAANLPPIAALVTDGVTARLYPPGNAAALAAQIAELAAHDTARMRLGWQGARYVLQNHTWRRNAHQSLGWLFPRTSARDALGAPLFDDKLRRRLFRATRADLAARWLAAQLDESFDTVTRLEILKYKPRRRCVIAYELTRASAAPGDNATRQVIGKVFKDGRGAEHLDFHRALWADGFGATASDGITIAQPLAYIPAMQMFVQERAPGATLEDSLATPNFSERVRASAAVIAKLHATRVQPPKTYTLADELAHLAEWSVDLATHKPDYALAIERQLAALNAWAETLPPVELTPVHRDFYYSQLLFADRRITLIDLDLFARADPAIDVANFAAHLRFLALDHFANVRALDLEIKSFVDEYAQRQSVTPAFFARLAFYETATYFRLMHVVVQRPHFADLFQPLFEITEQRITRQTSSHLTIPVLNSQ
;
A
#
# COMPACT_ATOMS: atom_id res chain seq x y z
N MET A 1 -3.35 -19.64 15.80
CA MET A 1 -2.71 -20.12 17.06
C MET A 1 -3.07 -19.17 18.20
N ASN A 2 -2.89 -19.58 19.46
CA ASN A 2 -3.14 -18.71 20.61
C ASN A 2 -1.85 -17.97 21.00
N ILE A 3 -1.94 -16.65 21.17
CA ILE A 3 -0.82 -15.75 21.51
C ILE A 3 -1.07 -15.20 22.91
N LEU A 4 -0.10 -15.36 23.80
CA LEU A 4 -0.06 -14.69 25.08
C LEU A 4 0.69 -13.36 24.91
N TYR A 5 -0.04 -12.25 24.87
CA TYR A 5 0.54 -10.91 24.79
C TYR A 5 0.76 -10.36 26.20
N ILE A 6 1.93 -9.81 26.47
CA ILE A 6 2.30 -9.24 27.78
C ILE A 6 2.59 -7.75 27.63
N CYS A 7 1.92 -6.93 28.45
CA CYS A 7 2.24 -5.52 28.66
C CYS A 7 2.34 -5.26 30.16
N ALA A 8 3.55 -5.32 30.71
CA ALA A 8 3.78 -5.21 32.16
C ALA A 8 3.86 -3.76 32.68
N ASP A 9 3.90 -2.76 31.79
CA ASP A 9 4.03 -1.35 32.18
C ASP A 9 2.71 -0.78 32.78
N PRO A 10 2.67 -0.43 34.08
CA PRO A 10 1.51 0.18 34.73
C PRO A 10 1.19 1.61 34.22
N GLY A 11 2.13 2.22 33.50
CA GLY A 11 1.97 3.51 32.83
C GLY A 11 1.12 3.46 31.56
N ILE A 12 0.83 2.26 31.03
CA ILE A 12 0.08 2.04 29.79
C ILE A 12 -1.32 1.51 30.13
N PRO A 13 -2.36 2.38 30.18
CA PRO A 13 -3.73 1.92 30.18
C PRO A 13 -4.06 1.37 28.79
N ILE A 14 -4.27 0.06 28.64
CA ILE A 14 -4.49 -0.58 27.33
C ILE A 14 -5.63 0.08 26.54
N ARG A 15 -6.70 0.51 27.20
CA ARG A 15 -7.87 1.15 26.57
C ARG A 15 -7.71 2.66 26.32
N GLY A 16 -6.65 3.27 26.83
CA GLY A 16 -6.44 4.73 26.79
C GLY A 16 -5.94 5.27 25.45
N ALA A 17 -5.79 6.59 25.34
CA ALA A 17 -5.42 7.28 24.09
C ALA A 17 -3.91 7.52 23.91
N LYS A 18 -3.04 6.96 24.75
CA LYS A 18 -1.58 7.14 24.59
C LYS A 18 -1.08 6.40 23.34
N GLY A 19 -0.02 6.89 22.71
CA GLY A 19 0.61 6.19 21.58
C GLY A 19 0.98 4.73 21.90
N ALA A 20 1.50 4.46 23.11
CA ALA A 20 1.78 3.09 23.54
C ALA A 20 0.51 2.24 23.74
N SER A 21 -0.61 2.83 24.15
CA SER A 21 -1.90 2.16 24.24
C SER A 21 -2.45 1.82 22.85
N ILE A 22 -2.36 2.78 21.91
CA ILE A 22 -2.75 2.59 20.51
C ILE A 22 -1.93 1.45 19.90
N HIS A 23 -0.60 1.45 20.09
CA HIS A 23 0.29 0.40 19.60
C HIS A 23 -0.14 -0.98 20.08
N VAL A 24 -0.30 -1.17 21.40
CA VAL A 24 -0.69 -2.48 21.95
C VAL A 24 -2.01 -2.95 21.35
N ARG A 25 -3.02 -2.09 21.30
CA ARG A 25 -4.32 -2.46 20.69
C ARG A 25 -4.17 -2.81 19.22
N ALA A 26 -3.54 -1.95 18.43
CA ALA A 26 -3.42 -2.13 17.00
C ALA A 26 -2.68 -3.43 16.64
N LEU A 27 -1.64 -3.78 17.41
CA LEU A 27 -0.93 -5.04 17.21
C LEU A 27 -1.74 -6.26 17.65
N THR A 28 -2.43 -6.21 18.79
CA THR A 28 -3.33 -7.31 19.20
C THR A 28 -4.48 -7.52 18.23
N ASP A 29 -5.03 -6.42 17.70
CA ASP A 29 -6.12 -6.44 16.73
C ASP A 29 -5.65 -6.99 15.39
N ALA A 30 -4.43 -6.64 14.97
CA ALA A 30 -3.79 -7.19 13.78
C ALA A 30 -3.52 -8.70 13.87
N PHE A 31 -3.13 -9.21 15.04
CA PHE A 31 -3.05 -10.66 15.27
C PHE A 31 -4.44 -11.31 15.20
N ALA A 32 -5.45 -10.72 15.84
CA ALA A 32 -6.81 -11.23 15.82
C ALA A 32 -7.40 -11.27 14.40
N ALA A 33 -7.18 -10.22 13.61
CA ALA A 33 -7.60 -10.12 12.21
C ALA A 33 -6.95 -11.20 11.30
N GLN A 34 -5.80 -11.75 11.71
CA GLN A 34 -5.14 -12.88 11.03
C GLN A 34 -5.61 -14.26 11.54
N GLY A 35 -6.66 -14.31 12.37
CA GLY A 35 -7.23 -15.56 12.89
C GLY A 35 -6.50 -16.11 14.11
N HIS A 36 -5.68 -15.31 14.79
CA HIS A 36 -5.05 -15.69 16.04
C HIS A 36 -5.95 -15.35 17.23
N ARG A 37 -5.96 -16.20 18.26
CA ARG A 37 -6.62 -15.86 19.53
C ARG A 37 -5.61 -15.18 20.42
N VAL A 38 -5.90 -13.97 20.90
CA VAL A 38 -4.96 -13.19 21.71
C VAL A 38 -5.50 -13.07 23.14
N THR A 39 -4.66 -13.43 24.12
CA THR A 39 -4.89 -13.17 25.54
C THR A 39 -3.86 -12.16 26.01
N LEU A 40 -4.29 -10.99 26.50
CA LEU A 40 -3.44 -9.88 26.91
C LEU A 40 -3.36 -9.79 28.43
N LEU A 41 -2.18 -10.03 29.00
CA LEU A 41 -1.86 -9.79 30.40
C LEU A 41 -1.39 -8.35 30.61
N THR A 42 -2.03 -7.63 31.52
CA THR A 42 -1.66 -6.23 31.84
C THR A 42 -1.96 -5.91 33.31
N PRO A 43 -1.19 -5.04 33.99
CA PRO A 43 -1.59 -4.52 35.29
C PRO A 43 -2.69 -3.46 35.19
N ARG A 44 -2.92 -2.88 34.00
CA ARG A 44 -3.81 -1.72 33.83
C ARG A 44 -4.62 -1.77 32.53
N SER A 45 -5.89 -2.15 32.61
CA SER A 45 -6.80 -2.03 31.47
C SER A 45 -7.09 -0.57 31.13
N GLY A 46 -7.45 0.23 32.14
CA GLY A 46 -7.95 1.59 31.97
C GLY A 46 -9.30 1.66 31.26
N ASP A 47 -9.73 2.88 30.93
CA ASP A 47 -10.99 3.17 30.24
C ASP A 47 -10.75 3.57 28.77
N GLY A 48 -11.76 3.38 27.92
CA GLY A 48 -11.71 3.71 26.49
C GLY A 48 -11.95 2.49 25.60
N ILE A 49 -11.31 2.47 24.43
CA ILE A 49 -11.54 1.47 23.37
C ILE A 49 -10.91 0.14 23.80
N ALA A 50 -11.69 -0.94 23.82
CA ALA A 50 -11.18 -2.28 24.12
C ALA A 50 -10.41 -2.86 22.92
N PRO A 51 -9.28 -3.56 23.14
CA PRO A 51 -8.65 -4.36 22.10
C PRO A 51 -9.51 -5.58 21.75
N ASN A 52 -9.33 -6.10 20.53
CA ASN A 52 -9.80 -7.40 20.09
C ASN A 52 -8.92 -8.53 20.66
N ALA A 53 -8.87 -8.59 21.99
CA ALA A 53 -8.12 -9.58 22.76
C ALA A 53 -8.84 -9.85 24.09
N GLN A 54 -8.67 -11.06 24.63
CA GLN A 54 -9.10 -11.35 25.99
C GLN A 54 -8.15 -10.65 26.97
N VAL A 55 -8.61 -9.57 27.60
CA VAL A 55 -7.82 -8.82 28.57
C VAL A 55 -7.92 -9.47 29.95
N VAL A 56 -6.78 -9.82 30.53
CA VAL A 56 -6.66 -10.32 31.91
C VAL A 56 -5.84 -9.31 32.71
N GLN A 57 -6.51 -8.60 33.61
CA GLN A 57 -5.85 -7.63 34.45
C GLN A 57 -5.24 -8.31 35.68
N VAL A 58 -3.92 -8.21 35.84
CA VAL A 58 -3.25 -8.70 37.06
C VAL A 58 -3.32 -7.67 38.18
N PRO A 59 -3.48 -8.08 39.44
CA PRO A 59 -3.46 -7.15 40.58
C PRO A 59 -2.14 -6.38 40.67
N SER A 60 -2.21 -5.07 40.93
CA SER A 60 -1.02 -4.22 41.12
C SER A 60 -1.21 -3.25 42.28
N ARG A 61 -0.37 -3.36 43.31
CA ARG A 61 -0.33 -2.38 44.41
C ARG A 61 0.21 -1.03 43.95
N LEU A 62 1.09 -1.03 42.94
CA LEU A 62 1.71 0.19 42.40
C LEU A 62 0.67 1.15 41.81
N ILE A 63 -0.41 0.65 41.20
CA ILE A 63 -1.48 1.49 40.66
C ILE A 63 -2.36 2.09 41.77
N ALA A 64 -2.49 1.38 42.89
CA ALA A 64 -3.35 1.77 44.00
C ALA A 64 -2.70 2.79 44.96
N THR A 65 -1.37 2.99 44.89
CA THR A 65 -0.63 3.82 45.87
C THR A 65 0.10 4.99 45.20
N LYS A 66 -0.14 6.20 45.70
CA LYS A 66 0.52 7.44 45.23
C LYS A 66 1.73 7.79 46.09
N ASN A 67 2.64 8.61 45.56
CA ASN A 67 3.77 9.21 46.29
C ASN A 67 4.75 8.22 46.95
N LEU A 68 5.00 7.09 46.30
CA LEU A 68 5.96 6.10 46.77
C LEU A 68 7.42 6.56 46.55
N PRO A 69 8.33 6.26 47.49
CA PRO A 69 9.77 6.37 47.27
C PRO A 69 10.21 5.62 46.00
N PRO A 70 11.21 6.12 45.25
CA PRO A 70 11.64 5.51 43.99
C PRO A 70 11.98 4.02 44.09
N ASP A 71 12.73 3.60 45.11
CA ASP A 71 13.16 2.22 45.34
C ASP A 71 11.97 1.27 45.62
N VAL A 72 10.97 1.74 46.39
CA VAL A 72 9.73 1.00 46.68
C VAL A 72 8.88 0.89 45.41
N ARG A 73 8.79 1.97 44.63
CA ARG A 73 8.07 2.00 43.35
C ARG A 73 8.65 0.99 42.36
N GLU A 74 9.97 0.94 42.24
CA GLU A 74 10.71 0.00 41.38
C GLU A 74 10.52 -1.44 41.86
N PHE A 75 10.60 -1.68 43.17
CA PHE A 75 10.29 -2.99 43.75
C PHE A 75 8.86 -3.46 43.44
N LEU A 76 7.86 -2.59 43.62
CA LEU A 76 6.48 -2.92 43.29
C LEU A 76 6.24 -3.12 41.79
N ALA A 77 7.03 -2.48 40.92
CA ALA A 77 6.99 -2.73 39.48
C ALA A 77 7.49 -4.14 39.13
N MET A 78 8.55 -4.63 39.78
CA MET A 78 9.01 -6.02 39.62
C MET A 78 7.97 -7.04 40.11
N GLN A 79 7.24 -6.72 41.19
CA GLN A 79 6.15 -7.59 41.66
C GLN A 79 4.97 -7.72 40.68
N ILE A 80 4.80 -6.77 39.75
CA ILE A 80 3.85 -6.92 38.64
C ILE A 80 4.31 -8.03 37.69
N ALA A 81 5.61 -8.08 37.36
CA ALA A 81 6.16 -9.13 36.52
C ALA A 81 5.95 -10.51 37.15
N ASP A 82 6.20 -10.66 38.45
CA ASP A 82 5.94 -11.91 39.18
C ASP A 82 4.46 -12.33 39.11
N ALA A 83 3.53 -11.37 39.21
CA ALA A 83 2.10 -11.64 39.08
C ALA A 83 1.72 -12.06 37.66
N ILE A 84 2.32 -11.45 36.64
CA ILE A 84 2.16 -11.82 35.23
C ILE A 84 2.71 -13.23 34.98
N VAL A 85 3.86 -13.59 35.54
CA VAL A 85 4.41 -14.96 35.43
C VAL A 85 3.44 -15.97 36.02
N ARG A 86 2.91 -15.74 37.23
CA ARG A 86 1.92 -16.64 37.84
C ARG A 86 0.65 -16.79 36.98
N ALA A 87 0.10 -15.69 36.50
CA ALA A 87 -1.08 -15.70 35.62
C ALA A 87 -0.79 -16.39 34.28
N GLY A 88 0.40 -16.17 33.70
CA GLY A 88 0.84 -16.81 32.48
C GLY A 88 1.04 -18.32 32.62
N LEU A 89 1.59 -18.79 33.75
CA LEU A 89 1.71 -20.23 34.05
C LEU A 89 0.34 -20.88 34.22
N GLU A 90 -0.59 -20.22 34.93
CA GLU A 90 -1.96 -20.71 35.05
C GLU A 90 -2.66 -20.80 33.69
N LEU A 91 -2.54 -19.77 32.85
CA LEU A 91 -3.11 -19.76 31.50
C LEU A 91 -2.50 -20.84 30.60
N THR A 92 -1.17 -20.96 30.57
CA THR A 92 -0.47 -21.96 29.74
C THR A 92 -0.76 -23.40 30.20
N SER A 93 -1.15 -23.60 31.47
CA SER A 93 -1.60 -24.91 31.96
C SER A 93 -3.02 -25.29 31.50
N ARG A 94 -3.87 -24.29 31.17
CA ARG A 94 -5.29 -24.48 30.81
C ARG A 94 -5.55 -24.33 29.31
N GLU A 95 -4.71 -23.58 28.62
CA GLU A 95 -4.89 -23.20 27.23
C GLU A 95 -3.65 -23.55 26.40
N ARG A 96 -3.87 -24.00 25.17
CA ARG A 96 -2.77 -24.28 24.24
C ARG A 96 -2.19 -22.98 23.66
N ILE A 97 -1.31 -22.32 24.40
CA ILE A 97 -0.55 -21.16 23.94
C ILE A 97 0.57 -21.62 22.99
N GLY A 98 0.71 -20.92 21.85
CA GLY A 98 1.75 -21.22 20.85
C GLY A 98 2.89 -20.21 20.82
N LEU A 99 2.70 -19.02 21.39
CA LEU A 99 3.68 -17.92 21.37
C LEU A 99 3.48 -17.00 22.57
N ILE A 100 4.59 -16.52 23.13
CA ILE A 100 4.63 -15.40 24.07
C ILE A 100 5.14 -14.18 23.31
N TYR A 101 4.42 -13.06 23.39
CA TYR A 101 4.82 -11.78 22.80
C TYR A 101 4.82 -10.72 23.91
N GLU A 102 5.96 -10.12 24.24
CA GLU A 102 6.03 -9.09 25.28
C GLU A 102 6.45 -7.74 24.71
N ARG A 103 5.71 -6.71 25.08
CA ARG A 103 6.17 -5.33 24.92
C ARG A 103 7.10 -4.98 26.08
N TYR A 104 8.35 -4.65 25.75
CA TYR A 104 9.39 -4.34 26.71
C TYR A 104 8.92 -3.32 27.74
N SER A 105 9.09 -3.69 29.00
CA SER A 105 8.80 -2.88 30.19
C SER A 105 10.01 -3.01 31.12
N LEU A 106 10.53 -1.89 31.63
CA LEU A 106 11.82 -1.84 32.33
C LEU A 106 11.99 -2.88 33.45
N TRP A 107 10.92 -3.17 34.18
CA TRP A 107 10.92 -4.03 35.37
C TRP A 107 10.28 -5.40 35.13
N SER A 108 10.18 -5.84 33.88
CA SER A 108 9.58 -7.14 33.53
C SER A 108 10.51 -7.98 32.67
N ASP A 109 10.78 -9.18 33.15
CA ASP A 109 11.30 -10.31 32.38
C ASP A 109 10.30 -11.47 32.30
N ALA A 110 9.00 -11.18 32.48
CA ALA A 110 7.95 -12.19 32.62
C ALA A 110 7.88 -13.13 31.41
N GLY A 111 7.98 -12.60 30.19
CA GLY A 111 7.98 -13.39 28.96
C GLY A 111 9.19 -14.32 28.86
N ALA A 112 10.38 -13.84 29.24
CA ALA A 112 11.59 -14.67 29.29
C ALA A 112 11.47 -15.79 30.34
N GLN A 113 10.97 -15.48 31.54
CA GLN A 113 10.73 -16.49 32.58
C GLN A 113 9.71 -17.54 32.13
N LEU A 114 8.58 -17.11 31.56
CA LEU A 114 7.55 -18.01 31.03
C LEU A 114 8.09 -18.89 29.90
N ALA A 115 8.84 -18.33 28.96
CA ALA A 115 9.47 -19.07 27.87
C ALA A 115 10.43 -20.14 28.39
N LYS A 116 11.25 -19.79 29.39
CA LYS A 116 12.18 -20.74 30.01
C LYS A 116 11.47 -21.92 30.68
N VAL A 117 10.35 -21.68 31.36
CA VAL A 117 9.60 -22.73 32.07
C VAL A 117 8.75 -23.57 31.13
N THR A 118 8.11 -22.95 30.15
CA THR A 118 7.14 -23.61 29.25
C THR A 118 7.76 -24.17 27.96
N GLY A 119 8.97 -23.72 27.61
CA GLY A 119 9.61 -24.03 26.32
C GLY A 119 8.95 -23.32 25.12
N LEU A 120 8.01 -22.40 25.35
CA LEU A 120 7.33 -21.66 24.29
C LEU A 120 8.26 -20.63 23.65
N PRO A 121 8.13 -20.39 22.33
CA PRO A 121 8.85 -19.32 21.65
C PRO A 121 8.43 -17.95 22.20
N PHE A 122 9.39 -17.02 22.26
CA PHE A 122 9.24 -15.71 22.86
C PHE A 122 9.74 -14.60 21.92
N ILE A 123 8.86 -13.65 21.63
CA ILE A 123 9.18 -12.42 20.90
C ILE A 123 9.13 -11.23 21.86
N LEU A 124 10.20 -10.43 21.84
CA LEU A 124 10.29 -9.19 22.60
C LEU A 124 10.17 -7.99 21.66
N GLU A 125 9.28 -7.05 21.96
CA GLU A 125 9.17 -5.78 21.26
C GLU A 125 9.79 -4.64 22.10
N VAL A 126 10.80 -3.97 21.55
CA VAL A 126 11.50 -2.85 22.20
C VAL A 126 11.20 -1.55 21.46
N ASN A 127 10.42 -0.67 22.09
CA ASN A 127 10.07 0.63 21.51
C ASN A 127 10.93 1.80 22.02
N ALA A 128 11.76 1.57 23.05
CA ALA A 128 12.55 2.59 23.72
C ALA A 128 13.69 1.98 24.56
N PRO A 129 14.81 2.70 24.74
CA PRO A 129 15.88 2.30 25.67
C PRO A 129 15.46 2.69 27.10
N LEU A 130 14.48 1.97 27.67
CA LEU A 130 13.80 2.37 28.91
C LEU A 130 14.73 2.58 30.10
N ARG A 131 15.85 1.84 30.17
CA ARG A 131 16.85 2.02 31.24
C ARG A 131 17.58 3.37 31.11
N VAL A 132 17.97 3.75 29.90
CA VAL A 132 18.58 5.05 29.61
C VAL A 132 17.61 6.19 29.87
N GLU A 133 16.35 6.06 29.42
CA GLU A 133 15.31 7.05 29.72
C GLU A 133 15.09 7.21 31.23
N ALA A 134 15.04 6.09 31.97
CA ALA A 134 14.87 6.11 33.42
C ALA A 134 16.03 6.82 34.11
N ALA A 135 17.28 6.55 33.71
CA ALA A 135 18.46 7.21 34.27
C ALA A 135 18.52 8.72 33.95
N ARG A 136 18.01 9.13 32.77
CA ARG A 136 18.04 10.53 32.32
C ARG A 136 16.91 11.39 32.87
N TYR A 137 15.70 10.85 32.93
CA TYR A 137 14.49 11.63 33.22
C TYR A 137 13.81 11.28 34.55
N ARG A 138 14.31 10.25 35.25
CA ARG A 138 13.76 9.77 36.53
C ARG A 138 14.91 9.42 37.48
N THR A 139 14.54 9.03 38.70
CA THR A 139 15.46 8.36 39.62
C THR A 139 15.41 6.86 39.35
N LEU A 140 16.59 6.25 39.18
CA LEU A 140 16.79 4.81 39.02
C LEU A 140 17.55 4.28 40.25
N SER A 141 16.82 3.81 41.27
CA SER A 141 17.43 3.38 42.54
C SER A 141 17.97 1.95 42.49
N ARG A 142 17.44 1.11 41.61
CA ARG A 142 17.79 -0.31 41.43
C ARG A 142 18.44 -0.57 40.07
N GLU A 143 19.49 0.17 39.75
CA GLU A 143 20.14 0.12 38.42
C GLU A 143 20.66 -1.28 38.07
N ARG A 144 21.26 -1.99 39.05
CA ARG A 144 21.75 -3.35 38.85
C ARG A 144 20.62 -4.32 38.48
N ASP A 145 19.51 -4.29 39.22
CA ASP A 145 18.34 -5.11 38.94
C ASP A 145 17.80 -4.82 37.53
N ALA A 146 17.70 -3.52 37.16
CA ALA A 146 17.25 -3.11 35.82
C ALA A 146 18.16 -3.63 34.70
N ALA A 147 19.48 -3.55 34.89
CA ALA A 147 20.45 -4.05 33.91
C ALA A 147 20.40 -5.58 33.77
N GLU A 148 20.22 -6.30 34.86
CA GLU A 148 20.08 -7.76 34.86
C GLU A 148 18.78 -8.21 34.17
N ILE A 149 17.65 -7.53 34.41
CA ILE A 149 16.36 -7.77 33.74
C ILE A 149 16.46 -7.49 32.24
N GLU A 150 17.01 -6.34 31.86
CA GLU A 150 17.19 -5.94 30.46
C GLU A 150 18.07 -6.95 29.70
N THR A 151 19.21 -7.33 30.28
CA THR A 151 20.12 -8.34 29.70
C THR A 151 19.41 -9.68 29.54
N ARG A 152 18.63 -10.12 30.52
CA ARG A 152 17.88 -11.38 30.45
C ARG A 152 16.88 -11.38 29.29
N MET A 153 16.16 -10.27 29.12
CA MET A 153 15.17 -10.10 28.06
C MET A 153 15.82 -10.11 26.67
N PHE A 154 16.91 -9.38 26.48
CA PHE A 154 17.61 -9.30 25.20
C PHE A 154 18.35 -10.59 24.82
N THR A 155 18.86 -11.35 25.80
CA THR A 155 19.59 -12.60 25.53
C THR A 155 18.68 -13.80 25.30
N GLN A 156 17.50 -13.84 25.94
CA GLN A 156 16.60 -15.01 25.90
C GLN A 156 15.54 -14.96 24.81
N ALA A 157 15.21 -13.79 24.27
CA ALA A 157 14.24 -13.66 23.19
C ALA A 157 14.65 -14.50 21.96
N ALA A 158 13.68 -15.23 21.41
CA ALA A 158 13.86 -15.98 20.17
C ALA A 158 13.88 -15.05 18.96
N ALA A 159 13.15 -13.94 19.03
CA ALA A 159 13.27 -12.80 18.13
C ALA A 159 13.00 -11.49 18.89
N ILE A 160 13.64 -10.40 18.47
CA ILE A 160 13.49 -9.07 19.04
C ILE A 160 13.03 -8.12 17.93
N SER A 161 11.86 -7.54 18.10
CA SER A 161 11.35 -6.45 17.26
C SER A 161 11.80 -5.11 17.85
N VAL A 162 12.45 -4.28 17.04
CA VAL A 162 12.85 -2.92 17.43
C VAL A 162 12.28 -1.92 16.44
N VAL A 163 11.81 -0.76 16.91
CA VAL A 163 11.12 0.20 16.01
C VAL A 163 12.06 1.05 15.15
N SER A 164 13.37 0.97 15.36
CA SER A 164 14.35 1.79 14.64
C SER A 164 15.76 1.17 14.68
N THR A 165 16.61 1.60 13.75
CA THR A 165 18.02 1.19 13.67
C THR A 165 18.82 1.56 14.93
N PRO A 166 18.68 2.76 15.54
CA PRO A 166 19.34 3.06 16.81
C PRO A 166 18.97 2.10 17.93
N LEU A 167 17.72 1.62 17.99
CA LEU A 167 17.31 0.60 18.97
C LEU A 167 17.89 -0.77 18.66
N ARG A 168 18.06 -1.14 17.39
CA ARG A 168 18.77 -2.36 17.00
C ARG A 168 20.18 -2.36 17.58
N ASP A 169 20.90 -1.25 17.37
CA ASP A 169 22.28 -1.12 17.82
C ASP A 169 22.34 -1.10 19.36
N TYR A 170 21.38 -0.44 20.02
CA TYR A 170 21.21 -0.47 21.48
C TYR A 170 21.05 -1.89 22.02
N VAL A 171 20.08 -2.67 21.51
CA VAL A 171 19.83 -4.03 22.07
C VAL A 171 21.01 -4.97 21.81
N ILE A 172 21.71 -4.84 20.68
CA ILE A 172 22.92 -5.61 20.36
C ILE A 172 24.05 -5.27 21.33
N GLN A 173 24.27 -3.98 21.59
CA GLN A 173 25.27 -3.53 22.57
C GLN A 173 24.99 -4.08 23.99
N HIS A 174 23.73 -4.36 24.29
CA HIS A 174 23.28 -4.91 25.59
C HIS A 174 23.07 -6.44 25.55
N GLY A 175 23.68 -7.13 24.60
CA GLY A 175 23.80 -8.60 24.60
C GLY A 175 22.80 -9.34 23.70
N ALA A 176 21.94 -8.65 22.94
CA ALA A 176 21.09 -9.33 21.96
C ALA A 176 21.94 -9.96 20.84
N ASN A 177 21.55 -11.16 20.40
CA ASN A 177 22.14 -11.78 19.21
C ASN A 177 21.68 -11.01 17.94
N PRO A 178 22.59 -10.42 17.14
CA PRO A 178 22.23 -9.66 15.95
C PRO A 178 21.32 -10.40 14.96
N ALA A 179 21.47 -11.72 14.83
CA ALA A 179 20.68 -12.54 13.91
C ALA A 179 19.19 -12.66 14.32
N ARG A 180 18.85 -12.28 15.56
CA ARG A 180 17.49 -12.33 16.11
C ARG A 180 16.84 -10.94 16.21
N VAL A 181 17.56 -9.87 15.86
CA VAL A 181 17.06 -8.50 15.98
C VAL A 181 16.54 -8.03 14.63
N HIS A 182 15.27 -7.60 14.61
CA HIS A 182 14.56 -7.18 13.42
C HIS A 182 14.05 -5.76 13.59
N VAL A 183 14.39 -4.88 12.65
CA VAL A 183 13.87 -3.51 12.63
C VAL A 183 12.48 -3.52 12.00
N LEU A 184 11.47 -3.15 12.77
CA LEU A 184 10.07 -3.11 12.38
C LEU A 184 9.45 -1.77 12.85
N PRO A 185 9.46 -0.73 11.99
CA PRO A 185 8.91 0.58 12.32
C PRO A 185 7.43 0.55 12.72
N ASN A 186 7.00 1.62 13.38
CA ASN A 186 5.59 1.82 13.67
C ASN A 186 4.76 1.91 12.39
N ALA A 187 3.50 1.48 12.50
CA ALA A 187 2.61 1.27 11.38
C ALA A 187 1.26 1.99 11.58
N VAL A 188 0.42 1.92 10.55
CA VAL A 188 -0.96 2.42 10.58
C VAL A 188 -1.98 1.29 10.51
N ASP A 189 -3.20 1.59 10.95
CA ASP A 189 -4.37 0.77 10.66
C ASP A 189 -4.97 1.24 9.33
N GLU A 190 -4.80 0.44 8.28
CA GLU A 190 -5.25 0.78 6.93
C GLU A 190 -6.77 0.88 6.78
N GLN A 191 -7.55 0.43 7.78
CA GLN A 191 -9.01 0.56 7.77
C GLN A 191 -9.46 2.00 8.06
N TYR A 192 -8.68 2.74 8.86
CA TYR A 192 -9.01 4.11 9.25
C TYR A 192 -8.13 5.14 8.55
N PHE A 193 -6.85 4.82 8.34
CA PHE A 193 -5.87 5.72 7.74
C PHE A 193 -5.64 5.34 6.29
N HIS A 194 -6.31 6.03 5.36
CA HIS A 194 -6.17 5.82 3.93
C HIS A 194 -6.49 7.10 3.14
N PRO A 195 -6.03 7.25 1.88
CA PRO A 195 -6.18 8.49 1.12
C PRO A 195 -7.63 8.80 0.72
N ALA A 196 -8.54 7.81 0.73
CA ALA A 196 -9.96 8.05 0.47
C ALA A 196 -10.71 8.72 1.65
N VAL A 197 -10.06 8.97 2.79
CA VAL A 197 -10.70 9.71 3.89
C VAL A 197 -10.93 11.16 3.50
N SER A 198 -12.15 11.65 3.69
CA SER A 198 -12.52 13.02 3.36
C SER A 198 -12.37 13.99 4.53
N GLY A 199 -11.57 15.04 4.35
CA GLY A 199 -11.46 16.16 5.29
C GLY A 199 -12.54 17.23 5.15
N LYS A 200 -13.51 17.08 4.24
CA LYS A 200 -14.50 18.14 3.92
C LYS A 200 -15.36 18.54 5.12
N ALA A 201 -15.81 17.57 5.91
CA ALA A 201 -16.63 17.83 7.09
C ALA A 201 -15.86 18.64 8.15
N VAL A 202 -14.60 18.27 8.40
CA VAL A 202 -13.69 18.99 9.30
C VAL A 202 -13.42 20.41 8.78
N ARG A 203 -13.18 20.57 7.48
CA ARG A 203 -13.00 21.89 6.88
C ARG A 203 -14.23 22.77 7.02
N ALA A 204 -15.43 22.23 6.86
CA ALA A 204 -16.67 22.97 7.07
C ALA A 204 -16.87 23.34 8.55
N GLN A 205 -16.65 22.39 9.45
CA GLN A 205 -16.81 22.57 10.90
C GLN A 205 -15.93 23.69 11.46
N TYR A 206 -14.72 23.84 10.93
CA TYR A 206 -13.72 24.80 11.43
C TYR A 206 -13.47 25.99 10.50
N ASP A 207 -14.36 26.24 9.54
CA ASP A 207 -14.25 27.34 8.57
C ASP A 207 -12.89 27.35 7.83
N LEU A 208 -12.46 26.19 7.31
CA LEU A 208 -11.18 26.01 6.60
C LEU A 208 -11.36 25.93 5.07
N ALA A 209 -12.54 26.25 4.56
CA ALA A 209 -12.80 26.29 3.12
C ALA A 209 -11.97 27.41 2.46
N GLY A 210 -11.28 27.08 1.35
CA GLY A 210 -10.42 28.03 0.63
C GLY A 210 -9.11 28.42 1.34
N LYS A 211 -8.88 27.97 2.58
CA LYS A 211 -7.65 28.21 3.33
C LYS A 211 -6.61 27.13 3.03
N PHE A 212 -5.34 27.51 2.95
CA PHE A 212 -4.23 26.58 2.92
C PHE A 212 -3.88 26.16 4.35
N VAL A 213 -4.04 24.88 4.68
CA VAL A 213 -3.98 24.36 6.05
C VAL A 213 -2.67 23.62 6.28
N VAL A 214 -1.86 24.11 7.21
CA VAL A 214 -0.68 23.41 7.74
C VAL A 214 -1.07 22.80 9.07
N GLY A 215 -0.78 21.51 9.30
CA GLY A 215 -1.27 20.85 10.51
C GLY A 215 -0.30 19.93 11.22
N PHE A 216 -0.65 19.66 12.48
CA PHE A 216 0.05 18.79 13.40
C PHE A 216 -0.96 18.04 14.27
N VAL A 217 -0.72 16.73 14.46
CA VAL A 217 -1.48 15.86 15.34
C VAL A 217 -0.58 15.30 16.44
N GLY A 218 -1.08 15.34 17.68
CA GLY A 218 -0.54 14.60 18.82
C GLY A 218 -0.37 15.44 20.08
N THR A 219 0.03 14.78 21.16
CA THR A 219 0.39 15.43 22.43
C THR A 219 1.71 16.18 22.27
N VAL A 220 1.76 17.44 22.72
CA VAL A 220 3.02 18.20 22.70
C VAL A 220 3.98 17.63 23.74
N LYS A 221 5.18 17.29 23.27
CA LYS A 221 6.29 16.81 24.10
C LYS A 221 7.53 17.62 23.74
N PRO A 222 8.55 17.70 24.63
CA PRO A 222 9.75 18.48 24.35
C PRO A 222 10.43 18.13 23.02
N TRP A 223 10.32 16.88 22.58
CA TRP A 223 10.89 16.39 21.32
C TRP A 223 10.00 16.61 20.07
N HIS A 224 8.85 17.26 20.18
CA HIS A 224 7.98 17.55 19.03
C HIS A 224 8.16 18.96 18.45
N ASP A 225 9.08 19.76 18.99
CA ASP A 225 9.55 21.07 18.44
C ASP A 225 8.48 21.91 17.69
N LEU A 226 7.34 22.15 18.35
CA LEU A 226 6.28 22.99 17.79
C LEU A 226 6.72 24.44 17.61
N ASP A 227 7.79 24.86 18.28
CA ASP A 227 8.31 26.21 18.18
C ASP A 227 8.88 26.47 16.79
N ILE A 228 9.60 25.49 16.22
CA ILE A 228 10.05 25.55 14.83
C ILE A 228 8.87 25.56 13.84
N LEU A 229 7.80 24.83 14.10
CA LEU A 229 6.61 24.87 13.25
C LEU A 229 5.94 26.25 13.28
N ILE A 230 5.76 26.83 14.46
CA ILE A 230 5.16 28.16 14.64
C ILE A 230 6.00 29.22 13.94
N GLU A 231 7.32 29.18 14.12
CA GLU A 231 8.26 30.09 13.46
C GLU A 231 8.20 29.95 11.95
N ALA A 232 8.21 28.73 11.42
CA ALA A 232 8.15 28.49 9.98
C ALA A 232 6.84 29.01 9.38
N VAL A 233 5.69 28.75 10.01
CA VAL A 233 4.40 29.25 9.54
C VAL A 233 4.37 30.78 9.53
N ALA A 234 4.91 31.45 10.56
CA ALA A 234 5.01 32.91 10.55
C ALA A 234 5.86 33.43 9.38
N GLN A 235 6.97 32.76 9.07
CA GLN A 235 7.88 33.17 7.98
C GLN A 235 7.28 33.00 6.58
N THR A 236 6.30 32.11 6.40
CA THR A 236 5.67 31.89 5.07
C THR A 236 4.95 33.12 4.54
N ALA A 237 4.50 34.05 5.39
CA ALA A 237 3.81 35.27 4.97
C ALA A 237 4.66 36.16 4.04
N ALA A 238 6.00 36.05 4.12
CA ALA A 238 6.94 36.78 3.27
C ALA A 238 7.33 36.02 1.99
N LEU A 239 6.79 34.82 1.76
CA LEU A 239 7.14 33.95 0.63
C LEU A 239 5.97 33.81 -0.35
N GLU A 240 6.27 33.64 -1.63
CA GLU A 240 5.25 33.27 -2.63
C GLU A 240 4.73 31.84 -2.39
N PRO A 241 3.42 31.57 -2.54
CA PRO A 241 2.38 32.44 -3.09
C PRO A 241 1.64 33.30 -2.04
N PHE A 242 2.07 33.27 -0.77
CA PHE A 242 1.38 33.92 0.34
C PHE A 242 1.56 35.44 0.34
N ALA A 243 2.77 35.91 0.03
CA ALA A 243 3.10 37.33 -0.09
C ALA A 243 2.20 38.04 -1.12
N ALA A 244 2.08 37.51 -2.35
CA ALA A 244 1.20 38.07 -3.37
C ALA A 244 -0.30 38.09 -2.99
N ARG A 245 -0.74 37.14 -2.15
CA ARG A 245 -2.14 37.05 -1.69
C ARG A 245 -2.41 37.92 -0.45
N GLY A 246 -1.38 38.48 0.18
CA GLY A 246 -1.49 39.13 1.48
C GLY A 246 -2.08 38.20 2.54
N SER A 247 -1.77 36.90 2.47
CA SER A 247 -2.32 35.87 3.37
C SER A 247 -1.22 35.02 3.99
N ALA A 248 -1.59 34.12 4.89
CA ALA A 248 -0.70 33.12 5.49
C ALA A 248 -1.44 31.78 5.63
N PRO A 249 -0.73 30.65 5.79
CA PRO A 249 -1.36 29.38 6.13
C PRO A 249 -2.18 29.44 7.41
N HIS A 250 -3.28 28.69 7.44
CA HIS A 250 -4.03 28.44 8.67
C HIS A 250 -3.44 27.24 9.40
N LEU A 251 -3.13 27.38 10.69
CA LEU A 251 -2.53 26.31 11.49
C LEU A 251 -3.61 25.43 12.14
N LEU A 252 -3.64 24.13 11.84
CA LEU A 252 -4.54 23.16 12.48
C LEU A 252 -3.75 22.28 13.47
N LEU A 253 -3.99 22.44 14.77
CA LEU A 253 -3.38 21.63 15.82
C LEU A 253 -4.42 20.71 16.45
N VAL A 254 -4.19 19.39 16.41
CA VAL A 254 -5.10 18.39 16.96
C VAL A 254 -4.42 17.64 18.10
N GLY A 255 -4.91 17.82 19.33
CA GLY A 255 -4.41 17.12 20.50
C GLY A 255 -4.30 17.99 21.73
N ASP A 256 -3.52 17.50 22.69
CA ASP A 256 -3.26 18.19 23.96
C ASP A 256 -2.16 19.25 23.75
N ILE A 257 -2.60 20.49 23.44
CA ILE A 257 -1.75 21.65 23.17
C ILE A 257 -1.68 22.57 24.40
N PRO A 258 -0.48 22.74 25.02
CA PRO A 258 -0.29 23.57 26.20
C PRO A 258 -0.59 25.06 25.96
N ASP A 259 -1.06 25.77 26.99
CA ASP A 259 -1.37 27.20 26.92
C ASP A 259 -0.17 28.06 26.51
N SER A 260 1.06 27.64 26.86
CA SER A 260 2.28 28.33 26.44
C SER A 260 2.47 28.31 24.91
N VAL A 261 2.07 27.23 24.24
CA VAL A 261 2.08 27.12 22.77
C VAL A 261 0.99 28.02 22.18
N ARG A 262 -0.21 28.04 22.78
CA ARG A 262 -1.33 28.89 22.35
C ARG A 262 -0.96 30.38 22.39
N ALA A 263 -0.30 30.81 23.47
CA ALA A 263 0.17 32.17 23.64
C ALA A 263 1.20 32.56 22.58
N ARG A 264 2.12 31.66 22.21
CA ARG A 264 3.11 31.91 21.14
C ARG A 264 2.48 32.06 19.76
N ILE A 265 1.49 31.23 19.42
CA ILE A 265 0.74 31.34 18.16
C ILE A 265 0.06 32.71 18.08
N ALA A 266 -0.63 33.12 19.15
CA ALA A 266 -1.30 34.41 19.23
C ALA A 266 -0.32 35.59 19.12
N ALA A 267 0.83 35.52 19.79
CA ALA A 267 1.86 36.56 19.74
C ALA A 267 2.47 36.75 18.33
N ARG A 268 2.40 35.74 17.47
CA ARG A 268 2.84 35.81 16.06
C ARG A 268 1.73 36.16 15.09
N GLY A 269 0.50 36.39 15.56
CA GLY A 269 -0.65 36.71 14.71
C GLY A 269 -1.06 35.60 13.76
N ILE A 270 -0.73 34.33 14.07
CA ILE A 270 -1.04 33.18 13.21
C ILE A 270 -2.51 32.79 13.41
N ALA A 271 -3.26 32.69 12.32
CA ALA A 271 -4.61 32.12 12.34
C ALA A 271 -4.52 30.61 12.63
N ALA A 272 -5.16 30.16 13.72
CA ALA A 272 -5.05 28.77 14.16
C ALA A 272 -6.37 28.21 14.69
N THR A 273 -6.60 26.93 14.41
CA THR A 273 -7.65 26.10 15.01
C THR A 273 -6.98 25.06 15.89
N ILE A 274 -7.37 25.00 17.17
CA ILE A 274 -6.82 24.04 18.12
C ILE A 274 -7.93 23.11 18.60
N VAL A 275 -7.86 21.87 18.14
CA VAL A 275 -8.81 20.80 18.47
C VAL A 275 -8.27 20.01 19.67
N PRO A 276 -9.09 19.75 20.71
CA PRO A 276 -8.67 18.93 21.84
C PRO A 276 -8.36 17.48 21.42
N PRO A 277 -7.82 16.64 22.31
CA PRO A 277 -7.67 15.21 22.03
C PRO A 277 -8.98 14.56 21.58
N ILE A 278 -8.92 13.81 20.48
CA ILE A 278 -10.04 13.07 19.88
C ILE A 278 -9.73 11.57 19.83
N PRO A 279 -10.76 10.70 19.68
CA PRO A 279 -10.56 9.28 19.41
C PRO A 279 -9.66 9.06 18.18
N ASN A 280 -8.82 8.01 18.23
CA ASN A 280 -7.85 7.75 17.16
C ASN A 280 -8.52 7.49 15.79
N HIS A 281 -9.73 6.92 15.75
CA HIS A 281 -10.48 6.71 14.50
C HIS A 281 -11.03 8.00 13.88
N ASP A 282 -11.10 9.12 14.63
CA ASP A 282 -11.53 10.44 14.12
C ASP A 282 -10.35 11.28 13.59
N VAL A 283 -9.12 10.89 13.94
CA VAL A 283 -7.88 11.57 13.51
C VAL A 283 -7.71 11.61 11.99
N PRO A 284 -7.99 10.55 11.20
CA PRO A 284 -7.81 10.55 9.75
C PRO A 284 -8.53 11.69 9.04
N ALA A 285 -9.77 12.01 9.44
CA ALA A 285 -10.54 13.10 8.83
C ALA A 285 -9.91 14.48 9.10
N HIS A 286 -9.26 14.64 10.25
CA HIS A 286 -8.55 15.87 10.60
C HIS A 286 -7.23 15.99 9.87
N ILE A 287 -6.52 14.88 9.67
CA ILE A 287 -5.33 14.83 8.81
C ILE A 287 -5.73 15.19 7.38
N ALA A 288 -6.76 14.57 6.82
CA ALA A 288 -7.25 14.83 5.46
C ALA A 288 -7.77 16.26 5.25
N ALA A 289 -8.02 17.02 6.32
CA ALA A 289 -8.36 18.43 6.24
C ALA A 289 -7.13 19.34 6.04
N MET A 290 -5.93 18.83 6.20
CA MET A 290 -4.66 19.55 6.01
C MET A 290 -4.25 19.52 4.53
N ASP A 291 -3.60 20.58 4.07
CA ASP A 291 -2.88 20.58 2.79
C ASP A 291 -1.46 20.05 2.97
N VAL A 292 -0.83 20.42 4.10
CA VAL A 292 0.51 19.94 4.49
C VAL A 292 0.48 19.53 5.95
N ALA A 293 0.93 18.31 6.26
CA ALA A 293 1.15 17.83 7.61
C ALA A 293 2.63 17.92 7.97
N VAL A 294 2.94 18.43 9.15
CA VAL A 294 4.33 18.59 9.60
C VAL A 294 4.61 17.66 10.77
N SER A 295 5.71 16.92 10.68
CA SER A 295 6.27 16.08 11.74
C SER A 295 7.59 16.67 12.27
N PRO A 296 7.52 17.77 13.03
CA PRO A 296 8.69 18.48 13.53
C PRO A 296 9.36 17.73 14.69
N HIS A 297 10.69 17.77 14.71
CA HIS A 297 11.53 17.22 15.78
C HIS A 297 12.81 18.06 15.91
N PRO A 298 13.34 18.23 17.14
CA PRO A 298 14.58 18.97 17.35
C PRO A 298 15.78 18.14 16.89
N ALA A 299 16.93 18.80 16.74
CA ALA A 299 18.20 18.12 16.48
C ALA A 299 18.60 17.28 17.71
N LEU A 300 18.32 15.97 17.66
CA LEU A 300 18.62 15.01 18.73
C LEU A 300 19.58 13.96 18.21
N ALA A 301 20.79 13.92 18.78
CA ALA A 301 21.82 12.95 18.41
C ALA A 301 21.42 11.49 18.74
N ASP A 302 20.61 11.32 19.78
CA ASP A 302 20.10 10.04 20.29
C ASP A 302 18.65 9.76 19.85
N PHE A 303 18.22 10.28 18.70
CA PHE A 303 16.87 10.07 18.21
C PHE A 303 16.61 8.59 17.84
N TYR A 304 15.93 7.86 18.72
CA TYR A 304 15.57 6.45 18.53
C TYR A 304 14.12 6.21 18.12
N PHE A 305 13.30 7.27 18.06
CA PHE A 305 11.85 7.14 17.90
C PHE A 305 11.44 6.65 16.50
N SER A 306 10.25 6.05 16.45
CA SER A 306 9.49 5.79 15.22
C SER A 306 8.16 6.55 15.31
N PRO A 307 8.05 7.76 14.73
CA PRO A 307 6.87 8.61 14.96
C PRO A 307 5.61 8.04 14.30
N LEU A 308 4.60 7.66 15.11
CA LEU A 308 3.28 7.21 14.59
C LEU A 308 2.65 8.25 13.67
N LYS A 309 2.68 9.52 14.07
CA LYS A 309 2.10 10.62 13.29
C LYS A 309 2.65 10.70 11.86
N LEU A 310 3.93 10.37 11.67
CA LEU A 310 4.55 10.43 10.35
C LEU A 310 3.90 9.41 9.42
N VAL A 311 3.75 8.16 9.88
CA VAL A 311 3.09 7.12 9.06
C VAL A 311 1.59 7.39 8.92
N GLU A 312 0.93 7.96 9.94
CA GLU A 312 -0.49 8.36 9.87
C GLU A 312 -0.73 9.46 8.81
N TYR A 313 0.13 10.49 8.76
CA TYR A 313 0.02 11.56 7.75
C TYR A 313 0.19 11.04 6.33
N LEU A 314 1.23 10.22 6.14
CA LEU A 314 1.54 9.60 4.87
C LEU A 314 0.38 8.71 4.42
N ALA A 315 -0.13 7.84 5.29
CA ALA A 315 -1.25 6.94 4.98
C ALA A 315 -2.51 7.66 4.53
N CYS A 316 -2.81 8.83 5.10
CA CYS A 316 -3.94 9.68 4.70
C CYS A 316 -3.73 10.43 3.37
N GLY A 317 -2.60 10.25 2.68
CA GLY A 317 -2.35 10.90 1.39
C GLY A 317 -2.03 12.38 1.48
N VAL A 318 -1.64 12.88 2.66
CA VAL A 318 -1.34 14.30 2.88
C VAL A 318 0.15 14.55 2.64
N ALA A 319 0.45 15.62 1.90
CA ALA A 319 1.83 16.05 1.68
C ALA A 319 2.51 16.30 3.02
N THR A 320 3.57 15.54 3.30
CA THR A 320 4.19 15.51 4.62
C THR A 320 5.59 16.10 4.60
N ILE A 321 5.88 17.00 5.52
CA ILE A 321 7.22 17.53 5.78
C ILE A 321 7.71 17.02 7.13
N ALA A 322 8.91 16.46 7.20
CA ALA A 322 9.48 15.91 8.42
C ALA A 322 10.93 16.37 8.66
N ALA A 323 11.34 16.42 9.92
CA ALA A 323 12.72 16.73 10.28
C ALA A 323 13.67 15.62 9.78
N ASN A 324 14.79 15.99 9.16
CA ASN A 324 15.79 15.08 8.61
C ASN A 324 16.64 14.44 9.74
N LEU A 325 16.09 13.41 10.38
CA LEU A 325 16.74 12.61 11.42
C LEU A 325 16.91 11.16 10.92
N PRO A 326 17.95 10.42 11.35
CA PRO A 326 18.29 9.14 10.73
C PRO A 326 17.15 8.11 10.66
N PRO A 327 16.34 7.87 11.72
CA PRO A 327 15.20 6.96 11.62
C PRO A 327 14.08 7.44 10.71
N ILE A 328 13.88 8.77 10.60
CA ILE A 328 12.89 9.37 9.69
C ILE A 328 13.37 9.22 8.25
N ALA A 329 14.63 9.56 7.96
CA ALA A 329 15.24 9.44 6.64
C ALA A 329 15.38 7.97 6.17
N ALA A 330 15.44 7.01 7.10
CA ALA A 330 15.37 5.58 6.78
C ALA A 330 13.93 5.13 6.44
N LEU A 331 12.92 5.85 6.93
CA LEU A 331 11.51 5.54 6.68
C LEU A 331 11.03 6.13 5.35
N VAL A 332 11.42 7.36 5.01
CA VAL A 332 10.89 8.11 3.87
C VAL A 332 11.99 8.51 2.88
N THR A 333 11.64 8.65 1.60
CA THR A 333 12.53 9.20 0.56
C THR A 333 12.20 10.67 0.29
N ASP A 334 13.16 11.56 0.49
CA ASP A 334 12.99 13.01 0.27
C ASP A 334 12.58 13.33 -1.17
N GLY A 335 11.60 14.22 -1.32
CA GLY A 335 11.02 14.63 -2.61
C GLY A 335 10.14 13.57 -3.29
N VAL A 336 10.10 12.33 -2.76
CA VAL A 336 9.30 11.23 -3.31
C VAL A 336 8.12 10.91 -2.42
N THR A 337 8.36 10.51 -1.16
CA THR A 337 7.29 10.11 -0.22
C THR A 337 6.99 11.16 0.83
N ALA A 338 7.96 12.04 1.13
CA ALA A 338 7.84 13.17 2.05
C ALA A 338 8.91 14.20 1.68
N ARG A 339 8.84 15.41 2.24
CA ARG A 339 9.97 16.37 2.22
C ARG A 339 10.71 16.33 3.54
N LEU A 340 12.03 16.39 3.47
CA LEU A 340 12.90 16.45 4.64
C LEU A 340 13.52 17.84 4.78
N TYR A 341 13.49 18.41 5.99
CA TYR A 341 14.16 19.68 6.31
C TYR A 341 15.21 19.51 7.40
N PRO A 342 16.29 20.31 7.42
CA PRO A 342 17.27 20.27 8.50
C PRO A 342 16.61 20.57 9.87
N PRO A 343 16.75 19.71 10.89
CA PRO A 343 16.18 19.96 12.21
C PRO A 343 16.61 21.32 12.78
N GLY A 344 15.68 22.04 13.42
CA GLY A 344 15.94 23.39 13.95
C GLY A 344 15.93 24.53 12.91
N ASN A 345 15.76 24.24 11.60
CA ASN A 345 15.77 25.26 10.56
C ASN A 345 14.34 25.64 10.12
N ALA A 346 13.77 26.65 10.77
CA ALA A 346 12.44 27.16 10.47
C ALA A 346 12.33 27.77 9.05
N ALA A 347 13.38 28.42 8.55
CA ALA A 347 13.37 29.02 7.22
C ALA A 347 13.29 27.96 6.10
N ALA A 348 14.01 26.84 6.26
CA ALA A 348 13.93 25.71 5.34
C ALA A 348 12.53 25.07 5.36
N LEU A 349 11.94 24.91 6.54
CA LEU A 349 10.56 24.43 6.68
C LEU A 349 9.56 25.39 6.01
N ALA A 350 9.70 26.69 6.22
CA ALA A 350 8.85 27.72 5.61
C ALA A 350 8.92 27.69 4.08
N ALA A 351 10.13 27.58 3.51
CA ALA A 351 10.34 27.48 2.07
C ALA A 351 9.66 26.24 1.47
N GLN A 352 9.73 25.09 2.13
CA GLN A 352 9.05 23.88 1.68
C GLN A 352 7.52 23.98 1.77
N ILE A 353 6.98 24.62 2.82
CA ILE A 353 5.55 24.90 2.92
C ILE A 353 5.09 25.79 1.75
N ALA A 354 5.85 26.85 1.46
CA ALA A 354 5.57 27.78 0.37
C ALA A 354 5.65 27.11 -1.02
N GLU A 355 6.67 26.27 -1.25
CA GLU A 355 6.82 25.48 -2.48
C GLU A 355 5.61 24.57 -2.74
N LEU A 356 5.15 23.85 -1.71
CA LEU A 356 3.98 22.97 -1.79
C LEU A 356 2.67 23.75 -1.94
N ALA A 357 2.58 24.97 -1.43
CA ALA A 357 1.44 25.86 -1.63
C ALA A 357 1.36 26.42 -3.06
N ALA A 358 2.50 26.57 -3.73
CA ALA A 358 2.57 27.05 -5.12
C ALA A 358 2.23 25.96 -6.16
N HIS A 359 2.40 24.67 -5.83
CA HIS A 359 2.31 23.57 -6.81
C HIS A 359 1.36 22.46 -6.35
N ASP A 360 0.07 22.62 -6.63
CA ASP A 360 -0.99 21.66 -6.25
C ASP A 360 -0.70 20.23 -6.71
N THR A 361 -0.32 20.04 -7.98
CA THR A 361 -0.02 18.70 -8.52
C THR A 361 1.17 18.04 -7.82
N ALA A 362 2.23 18.81 -7.52
CA ALA A 362 3.40 18.29 -6.82
C ALA A 362 3.08 17.91 -5.37
N ARG A 363 2.26 18.74 -4.69
CA ARG A 363 1.76 18.47 -3.33
C ARG A 363 0.94 17.20 -3.27
N MET A 364 -0.05 17.05 -4.16
CA MET A 364 -0.90 15.86 -4.22
C MET A 364 -0.09 14.59 -4.55
N ARG A 365 0.86 14.69 -5.49
CA ARG A 365 1.77 13.59 -5.83
C ARG A 365 2.60 13.14 -4.65
N LEU A 366 3.17 14.08 -3.88
CA LEU A 366 3.97 13.76 -2.69
C LEU A 366 3.14 13.00 -1.64
N GLY A 367 1.94 13.50 -1.34
CA GLY A 367 1.02 12.85 -0.40
C GLY A 367 0.63 11.43 -0.83
N TRP A 368 0.29 11.24 -2.10
CA TRP A 368 -0.08 9.93 -2.64
C TRP A 368 1.08 8.91 -2.58
N GLN A 369 2.30 9.33 -2.92
CA GLN A 369 3.47 8.46 -2.83
C GLN A 369 3.76 8.05 -1.40
N GLY A 370 3.59 8.97 -0.45
CA GLY A 370 3.59 8.67 0.98
C GLY A 370 2.58 7.59 1.35
N ALA A 371 1.32 7.76 0.94
CA ALA A 371 0.25 6.81 1.24
C ALA A 371 0.52 5.43 0.67
N ARG A 372 0.85 5.35 -0.62
CA ARG A 372 1.15 4.10 -1.29
C ARG A 372 2.30 3.35 -0.60
N TYR A 373 3.39 4.06 -0.30
CA TYR A 373 4.54 3.46 0.38
C TYR A 373 4.17 2.92 1.77
N VAL A 374 3.45 3.71 2.58
CA VAL A 374 3.05 3.30 3.94
C VAL A 374 2.03 2.16 3.91
N LEU A 375 1.01 2.22 3.07
CA LEU A 375 -0.02 1.17 2.99
C LEU A 375 0.52 -0.16 2.45
N GLN A 376 1.59 -0.14 1.65
CA GLN A 376 2.25 -1.35 1.15
C GLN A 376 3.24 -1.95 2.17
N ASN A 377 3.88 -1.11 3.00
CA ASN A 377 5.06 -1.53 3.78
C ASN A 377 4.90 -1.41 5.30
N HIS A 378 4.02 -0.54 5.80
CA HIS A 378 3.96 -0.10 7.19
C HIS A 378 2.53 -0.15 7.75
N THR A 379 1.90 -1.34 7.67
CA THR A 379 0.59 -1.62 8.29
C THR A 379 0.71 -2.56 9.47
N TRP A 380 -0.16 -2.41 10.49
CA TRP A 380 -0.11 -3.27 11.67
C TRP A 380 -0.32 -4.74 11.33
N ARG A 381 -1.19 -5.01 10.35
CA ARG A 381 -1.39 -6.36 9.80
C ARG A 381 -0.09 -6.94 9.22
N ARG A 382 0.68 -6.15 8.46
CA ARG A 382 1.97 -6.59 7.93
C ARG A 382 2.99 -6.79 9.07
N ASN A 383 3.05 -5.89 10.05
CA ASN A 383 3.93 -6.03 11.20
C ASN A 383 3.65 -7.30 12.01
N ALA A 384 2.38 -7.58 12.30
CA ALA A 384 1.95 -8.83 12.93
C ALA A 384 2.33 -10.06 12.08
N HIS A 385 2.14 -10.01 10.77
CA HIS A 385 2.50 -11.13 9.89
C HIS A 385 4.01 -11.37 9.87
N GLN A 386 4.81 -10.30 9.74
CA GLN A 386 6.27 -10.39 9.71
C GLN A 386 6.84 -10.92 11.02
N SER A 387 6.36 -10.41 12.16
CA SER A 387 6.86 -10.82 13.47
C SER A 387 6.63 -12.30 13.75
N LEU A 388 5.48 -12.84 13.36
CA LEU A 388 5.21 -14.29 13.43
C LEU A 388 6.08 -15.09 12.45
N GLY A 389 6.33 -14.54 11.26
CA GLY A 389 7.11 -15.19 10.20
C GLY A 389 8.56 -15.48 10.58
N TRP A 390 9.14 -14.74 11.53
CA TRP A 390 10.51 -14.99 12.01
C TRP A 390 10.66 -16.33 12.73
N LEU A 391 9.64 -16.76 13.47
CA LEU A 391 9.67 -18.02 14.24
C LEU A 391 8.83 -19.12 13.61
N PHE A 392 7.82 -18.75 12.83
CA PHE A 392 6.89 -19.66 12.18
C PHE A 392 6.84 -19.39 10.67
N PRO A 393 7.96 -19.60 9.94
CA PRO A 393 7.98 -19.45 8.49
C PRO A 393 6.92 -20.39 7.88
N ARG A 394 6.00 -19.81 7.12
CA ARG A 394 4.88 -20.55 6.54
C ARG A 394 5.42 -21.62 5.57
N THR A 395 5.31 -22.88 5.96
CA THR A 395 5.69 -24.05 5.13
C THR A 395 4.51 -24.63 4.33
N SER A 396 3.32 -24.02 4.34
CA SER A 396 2.17 -24.57 3.64
C SER A 396 1.43 -23.57 2.75
N ALA A 397 1.24 -23.95 1.49
CA ALA A 397 0.50 -23.25 0.45
C ALA A 397 -1.02 -23.13 0.69
N ARG A 398 -1.54 -23.66 1.82
CA ARG A 398 -2.97 -23.73 2.11
C ARG A 398 -3.61 -22.35 2.33
N ASP A 399 -2.84 -21.41 2.88
CA ASP A 399 -3.31 -20.06 3.21
C ASP A 399 -2.83 -18.99 2.20
N ALA A 400 -2.08 -19.39 1.16
CA ALA A 400 -1.67 -18.49 0.08
C ALA A 400 -2.87 -18.08 -0.82
N LEU A 401 -3.97 -18.83 -0.75
CA LEU A 401 -5.22 -18.50 -1.41
C LEU A 401 -6.15 -17.88 -0.37
N GLY A 402 -6.14 -16.55 -0.24
CA GLY A 402 -7.11 -15.79 0.56
C GLY A 402 -8.56 -15.84 0.03
N ALA A 403 -8.92 -16.87 -0.74
CA ALA A 403 -10.24 -17.08 -1.31
C ALA A 403 -10.57 -18.59 -1.42
N PRO A 404 -11.82 -19.02 -1.21
CA PRO A 404 -12.19 -20.43 -1.30
C PRO A 404 -11.93 -21.02 -2.69
N LEU A 405 -11.47 -22.28 -2.73
CA LEU A 405 -11.31 -23.05 -3.97
C LEU A 405 -12.69 -23.64 -4.37
N PHE A 406 -13.40 -22.97 -5.28
CA PHE A 406 -14.77 -23.31 -5.67
C PHE A 406 -14.91 -24.35 -6.82
N ASP A 407 -13.84 -25.05 -7.22
CA ASP A 407 -13.82 -25.98 -8.37
C ASP A 407 -12.85 -27.17 -8.14
N ASP A 408 -13.37 -28.40 -8.11
CA ASP A 408 -12.60 -29.62 -7.85
C ASP A 408 -11.60 -29.99 -8.97
N LYS A 409 -11.86 -29.61 -10.24
CA LYS A 409 -10.92 -29.84 -11.35
C LYS A 409 -9.75 -28.88 -11.29
N LEU A 410 -10.02 -27.60 -11.02
CA LEU A 410 -8.98 -26.59 -10.81
C LEU A 410 -8.17 -26.87 -9.53
N ARG A 411 -8.82 -27.39 -8.48
CA ARG A 411 -8.20 -27.77 -7.20
C ARG A 411 -7.09 -28.81 -7.35
N ARG A 412 -7.29 -29.86 -8.14
CA ARG A 412 -6.24 -30.89 -8.37
C ARG A 412 -5.02 -30.34 -9.11
N ARG A 413 -5.24 -29.41 -10.05
CA ARG A 413 -4.17 -28.77 -10.82
C ARG A 413 -3.40 -27.77 -9.96
N LEU A 414 -4.12 -26.94 -9.20
CA LEU A 414 -3.52 -26.02 -8.25
C LEU A 414 -2.75 -26.76 -7.16
N PHE A 415 -3.23 -27.91 -6.68
CA PHE A 415 -2.47 -28.75 -5.75
C PHE A 415 -1.10 -29.16 -6.29
N ARG A 416 -0.99 -29.48 -7.59
CA ARG A 416 0.30 -29.78 -8.24
C ARG A 416 1.13 -28.51 -8.42
N ALA A 417 0.50 -27.43 -8.84
CA ALA A 417 1.16 -26.17 -9.17
C ALA A 417 1.64 -25.39 -7.94
N THR A 418 1.00 -25.52 -6.77
CA THR A 418 1.32 -24.76 -5.54
C THR A 418 2.13 -25.54 -4.51
N ARG A 419 2.52 -26.78 -4.82
CA ARG A 419 3.45 -27.58 -4.01
C ARG A 419 4.82 -27.57 -4.67
N ALA A 420 5.83 -27.03 -3.98
CA ALA A 420 7.17 -26.86 -4.53
C ALA A 420 7.79 -28.17 -5.05
N ASP A 421 7.71 -29.26 -4.28
CA ASP A 421 8.24 -30.58 -4.62
C ASP A 421 7.60 -31.18 -5.88
N LEU A 422 6.30 -30.92 -6.03
CA LEU A 422 5.47 -31.37 -7.13
C LEU A 422 5.72 -30.51 -8.37
N ALA A 423 5.59 -29.19 -8.23
CA ALA A 423 5.81 -28.22 -9.30
C ALA A 423 7.20 -28.37 -9.92
N ALA A 424 8.24 -28.55 -9.11
CA ALA A 424 9.61 -28.75 -9.56
C ALA A 424 9.73 -29.92 -10.55
N ARG A 425 9.13 -31.09 -10.24
CA ARG A 425 9.16 -32.28 -11.10
C ARG A 425 8.61 -32.02 -12.50
N TRP A 426 7.48 -31.32 -12.60
CA TRP A 426 6.85 -31.04 -13.89
C TRP A 426 7.51 -29.88 -14.65
N LEU A 427 8.06 -28.90 -13.93
CA LEU A 427 8.82 -27.80 -14.52
C LEU A 427 10.15 -28.32 -15.09
N ALA A 428 10.89 -29.12 -14.33
CA ALA A 428 12.15 -29.75 -14.76
C ALA A 428 11.97 -30.60 -16.04
N ALA A 429 10.88 -31.38 -16.10
CA ALA A 429 10.58 -32.23 -17.26
C ALA A 429 10.29 -31.47 -18.56
N GLN A 430 10.13 -30.13 -18.53
CA GLN A 430 9.76 -29.33 -19.69
C GLN A 430 10.64 -28.09 -19.91
N LEU A 431 11.48 -27.71 -18.93
CA LEU A 431 12.30 -26.49 -18.95
C LEU A 431 13.80 -26.74 -19.04
N ASP A 432 14.22 -27.94 -19.49
CA ASP A 432 15.57 -28.52 -19.37
C ASP A 432 15.80 -29.16 -17.99
N GLU A 433 16.36 -30.38 -17.94
CA GLU A 433 16.45 -31.24 -16.73
C GLU A 433 17.34 -30.66 -15.62
N SER A 434 17.98 -29.51 -15.88
CA SER A 434 18.93 -28.86 -14.99
C SER A 434 18.28 -28.03 -13.87
N PHE A 435 17.02 -27.59 -13.99
CA PHE A 435 16.30 -26.85 -12.93
C PHE A 435 15.35 -27.77 -12.16
N ASP A 436 15.85 -28.47 -11.15
CA ASP A 436 15.15 -29.56 -10.44
C ASP A 436 14.47 -29.17 -9.13
N THR A 437 14.69 -27.93 -8.65
CA THR A 437 14.24 -27.48 -7.33
C THR A 437 13.50 -26.14 -7.41
N VAL A 438 12.33 -26.05 -6.78
CA VAL A 438 11.59 -24.79 -6.54
C VAL A 438 11.91 -24.30 -5.13
N THR A 439 12.67 -23.21 -5.01
CA THR A 439 13.06 -22.63 -3.71
C THR A 439 12.03 -21.64 -3.17
N ARG A 440 11.30 -20.99 -4.06
CA ARG A 440 10.25 -20.04 -3.71
C ARG A 440 9.08 -20.13 -4.68
N LEU A 441 7.88 -19.96 -4.14
CA LEU A 441 6.63 -19.94 -4.89
C LEU A 441 5.73 -18.84 -4.35
N GLU A 442 5.18 -18.02 -5.25
CA GLU A 442 4.29 -16.92 -4.90
C GLU A 442 3.07 -16.89 -5.83
N ILE A 443 1.86 -16.91 -5.28
CA ILE A 443 0.64 -16.75 -6.07
C ILE A 443 0.44 -15.26 -6.35
N LEU A 444 0.63 -14.85 -7.60
CA LEU A 444 0.48 -13.45 -8.01
C LEU A 444 -0.98 -13.04 -8.22
N LYS A 445 -1.81 -13.94 -8.77
CA LYS A 445 -3.21 -13.64 -9.10
C LYS A 445 -4.06 -14.90 -9.12
N TYR A 446 -5.20 -14.88 -8.43
CA TYR A 446 -6.19 -15.95 -8.51
C TYR A 446 -7.56 -15.38 -8.89
N LYS A 447 -8.08 -15.82 -10.04
CA LYS A 447 -9.47 -15.56 -10.48
C LYS A 447 -10.24 -16.87 -10.33
N PRO A 448 -11.11 -17.01 -9.30
CA PRO A 448 -11.87 -18.24 -9.08
C PRO A 448 -12.56 -18.74 -10.35
N ARG A 449 -12.50 -20.07 -10.58
CA ARG A 449 -13.08 -20.75 -11.76
C ARG A 449 -12.54 -20.27 -13.13
N ARG A 450 -11.48 -19.45 -13.19
CA ARG A 450 -10.89 -18.94 -14.44
C ARG A 450 -9.42 -19.29 -14.59
N ARG A 451 -8.55 -18.71 -13.75
CA ARG A 451 -7.10 -18.87 -13.86
C ARG A 451 -6.36 -18.57 -12.56
N CYS A 452 -5.16 -19.10 -12.41
CA CYS A 452 -4.20 -18.75 -11.37
C CYS A 452 -2.85 -18.42 -12.00
N VAL A 453 -2.18 -17.37 -11.52
CA VAL A 453 -0.85 -16.94 -11.95
C VAL A 453 0.10 -17.10 -10.77
N ILE A 454 1.18 -17.85 -10.98
CA ILE A 454 2.13 -18.25 -9.93
C ILE A 454 3.53 -17.88 -10.40
N ALA A 455 4.31 -17.21 -9.55
CA ALA A 455 5.74 -17.01 -9.74
C ALA A 455 6.53 -18.12 -9.04
N TYR A 456 7.55 -18.63 -9.72
CA TYR A 456 8.48 -19.63 -9.20
C TYR A 456 9.91 -19.10 -9.25
N GLU A 457 10.67 -19.40 -8.21
CA GLU A 457 12.12 -19.30 -8.20
C GLU A 457 12.68 -20.72 -8.27
N LEU A 458 13.44 -20.98 -9.34
CA LEU A 458 14.02 -22.28 -9.65
C LEU A 458 15.53 -22.20 -9.43
N THR A 459 16.11 -23.25 -8.85
CA THR A 459 17.57 -23.41 -8.73
C THR A 459 18.04 -24.62 -9.49
N ARG A 460 19.18 -24.47 -10.17
CA ARG A 460 19.98 -25.58 -10.69
C ARG A 460 21.01 -26.01 -9.66
N ALA A 461 21.06 -27.31 -9.36
CA ALA A 461 22.17 -27.88 -8.59
C ALA A 461 23.46 -27.85 -9.45
N SER A 462 24.47 -27.13 -8.98
CA SER A 462 25.81 -27.15 -9.59
C SER A 462 26.69 -28.23 -8.96
N ALA A 463 27.61 -28.79 -9.74
CA ALA A 463 28.66 -29.69 -9.23
C ALA A 463 29.71 -28.96 -8.37
N ALA A 464 29.78 -27.62 -8.44
CA ALA A 464 30.67 -26.79 -7.66
C ALA A 464 29.92 -26.10 -6.48
N PRO A 465 30.43 -26.16 -5.24
CA PRO A 465 29.80 -25.49 -4.10
C PRO A 465 29.78 -23.97 -4.31
N GLY A 466 28.58 -23.38 -4.34
CA GLY A 466 28.38 -21.92 -4.38
C GLY A 466 27.98 -21.33 -5.74
N ASP A 467 27.91 -22.11 -6.81
CA ASP A 467 27.56 -21.64 -8.16
C ASP A 467 26.15 -22.10 -8.61
N ASN A 468 25.14 -21.83 -7.79
CA ASN A 468 23.75 -22.19 -8.12
C ASN A 468 23.13 -21.12 -9.03
N ALA A 469 22.85 -21.49 -10.28
CA ALA A 469 22.10 -20.63 -11.19
C ALA A 469 20.62 -20.58 -10.78
N THR A 470 20.08 -19.38 -10.56
CA THR A 470 18.66 -19.15 -10.27
C THR A 470 17.92 -18.69 -11.51
N ARG A 471 16.67 -19.12 -11.67
CA ARG A 471 15.77 -18.67 -12.75
C ARG A 471 14.39 -18.35 -12.20
N GLN A 472 13.81 -17.24 -12.63
CA GLN A 472 12.46 -16.85 -12.24
C GLN A 472 11.48 -17.04 -13.39
N VAL A 473 10.40 -17.78 -13.15
CA VAL A 473 9.38 -18.08 -14.16
C VAL A 473 7.97 -17.77 -13.64
N ILE A 474 7.06 -17.48 -14.57
CA ILE A 474 5.63 -17.30 -14.31
C ILE A 474 4.87 -18.47 -14.92
N GLY A 475 4.10 -19.19 -14.10
CA GLY A 475 3.15 -20.20 -14.52
C GLY A 475 1.72 -19.68 -14.48
N LYS A 476 1.05 -19.70 -15.63
CA LYS A 476 -0.38 -19.38 -15.77
C LYS A 476 -1.19 -20.67 -15.88
N VAL A 477 -1.86 -21.05 -14.80
CA VAL A 477 -2.75 -22.22 -14.72
C VAL A 477 -4.14 -21.84 -15.20
N PHE A 478 -4.61 -22.49 -16.26
CA PHE A 478 -5.93 -22.24 -16.82
C PHE A 478 -6.96 -23.31 -16.40
N LYS A 479 -8.25 -22.95 -16.46
CA LYS A 479 -9.35 -23.91 -16.28
C LYS A 479 -9.49 -24.90 -17.44
N ASP A 480 -8.98 -24.53 -18.62
CA ASP A 480 -9.11 -25.24 -19.89
C ASP A 480 -7.75 -25.43 -20.59
N GLY A 481 -7.76 -26.02 -21.78
CA GLY A 481 -6.55 -26.36 -22.55
C GLY A 481 -5.87 -25.17 -23.24
N ARG A 482 -6.37 -23.93 -23.08
CA ARG A 482 -5.93 -22.77 -23.87
C ARG A 482 -4.45 -22.41 -23.71
N GLY A 483 -3.78 -22.89 -22.66
CA GLY A 483 -2.36 -22.65 -22.46
C GLY A 483 -1.45 -23.19 -23.56
N ALA A 484 -1.89 -24.20 -24.33
CA ALA A 484 -1.16 -24.68 -25.49
C ALA A 484 -1.20 -23.64 -26.64
N GLU A 485 -2.38 -23.12 -26.96
CA GLU A 485 -2.55 -22.04 -27.94
C GLU A 485 -1.70 -20.81 -27.55
N HIS A 486 -1.64 -20.49 -26.25
CA HIS A 486 -0.78 -19.42 -25.74
C HIS A 486 0.69 -19.65 -26.05
N LEU A 487 1.21 -20.86 -25.86
CA LEU A 487 2.59 -21.19 -26.18
C LEU A 487 2.89 -20.94 -27.66
N ASP A 488 1.99 -21.37 -28.54
CA ASP A 488 2.17 -21.29 -29.99
C ASP A 488 2.22 -19.85 -30.48
N PHE A 489 1.22 -19.01 -30.14
CA PHE A 489 1.22 -17.63 -30.60
C PHE A 489 2.29 -16.76 -29.91
N HIS A 490 2.67 -17.04 -28.66
CA HIS A 490 3.79 -16.33 -28.03
C HIS A 490 5.12 -16.67 -28.72
N ARG A 491 5.33 -17.93 -29.12
CA ARG A 491 6.52 -18.32 -29.89
C ARG A 491 6.54 -17.65 -31.26
N ALA A 492 5.39 -17.57 -31.92
CA ALA A 492 5.25 -16.85 -33.18
C ALA A 492 5.57 -15.35 -33.02
N LEU A 493 5.07 -14.68 -31.98
CA LEU A 493 5.41 -13.29 -31.67
C LEU A 493 6.90 -13.12 -31.36
N TRP A 494 7.49 -14.05 -30.61
CA TRP A 494 8.94 -14.04 -30.34
C TRP A 494 9.77 -14.10 -31.62
N ALA A 495 9.35 -14.91 -32.60
CA ALA A 495 9.97 -14.98 -33.91
C ALA A 495 9.67 -13.75 -34.79
N ASP A 496 8.52 -13.10 -34.62
CA ASP A 496 8.08 -11.88 -35.33
C ASP A 496 8.55 -10.59 -34.63
N GLY A 497 9.78 -10.60 -34.08
CA GLY A 497 10.43 -9.39 -33.58
C GLY A 497 10.09 -8.97 -32.15
N PHE A 498 9.39 -9.79 -31.34
CA PHE A 498 9.18 -9.54 -29.90
C PHE A 498 10.16 -10.31 -28.98
N GLY A 499 11.14 -11.01 -29.56
CA GLY A 499 12.15 -11.77 -28.81
C GLY A 499 13.30 -10.93 -28.26
N ALA A 500 14.30 -11.59 -27.67
CA ALA A 500 15.45 -10.94 -27.01
C ALA A 500 16.25 -9.99 -27.92
N THR A 501 16.25 -10.26 -29.23
CA THR A 501 16.98 -9.51 -30.28
C THR A 501 16.17 -8.38 -30.92
N ALA A 502 15.00 -8.03 -30.37
CA ALA A 502 14.18 -6.92 -30.86
C ALA A 502 14.97 -5.60 -30.85
N SER A 503 15.22 -5.03 -32.04
CA SER A 503 16.06 -3.83 -32.23
C SER A 503 15.44 -2.55 -31.67
N ASP A 504 14.12 -2.52 -31.52
CA ASP A 504 13.35 -1.42 -30.94
C ASP A 504 13.21 -1.51 -29.41
N GLY A 505 13.73 -2.57 -28.79
CA GLY A 505 13.63 -2.80 -27.35
C GLY A 505 12.25 -3.24 -26.86
N ILE A 506 11.29 -3.48 -27.75
CA ILE A 506 9.92 -3.90 -27.41
C ILE A 506 9.81 -5.42 -27.47
N THR A 507 9.54 -6.05 -26.34
CA THR A 507 9.52 -7.52 -26.20
C THR A 507 8.23 -8.03 -25.57
N ILE A 508 8.03 -9.35 -25.62
CA ILE A 508 7.10 -10.05 -24.71
C ILE A 508 7.88 -11.03 -23.84
N ALA A 509 7.31 -11.44 -22.70
CA ALA A 509 7.95 -12.44 -21.83
C ALA A 509 8.25 -13.74 -22.60
N GLN A 510 9.43 -14.33 -22.38
CA GLN A 510 9.85 -15.52 -23.12
C GLN A 510 8.89 -16.69 -22.88
N PRO A 511 8.22 -17.22 -23.92
CA PRO A 511 7.43 -18.43 -23.77
C PRO A 511 8.37 -19.63 -23.62
N LEU A 512 8.22 -20.39 -22.55
CA LEU A 512 9.10 -21.51 -22.24
C LEU A 512 8.44 -22.84 -22.60
N ALA A 513 7.30 -23.13 -21.98
CA ALA A 513 6.66 -24.44 -22.09
C ALA A 513 5.15 -24.40 -21.81
N TYR A 514 4.47 -25.48 -22.18
CA TYR A 514 3.12 -25.80 -21.72
C TYR A 514 3.18 -27.12 -20.96
N ILE A 515 2.59 -27.18 -19.77
CA ILE A 515 2.58 -28.35 -18.89
C ILE A 515 1.15 -28.91 -18.85
N PRO A 516 0.82 -29.96 -19.63
CA PRO A 516 -0.54 -30.50 -19.72
C PRO A 516 -1.08 -30.99 -18.37
N ALA A 517 -0.22 -31.56 -17.52
CA ALA A 517 -0.58 -32.08 -16.20
C ALA A 517 -1.14 -31.01 -15.25
N MET A 518 -0.83 -29.73 -15.50
CA MET A 518 -1.33 -28.58 -14.75
C MET A 518 -2.20 -27.65 -15.59
N GLN A 519 -2.32 -27.88 -16.90
CA GLN A 519 -2.83 -26.89 -17.86
C GLN A 519 -2.18 -25.51 -17.69
N MET A 520 -0.85 -25.54 -17.58
CA MET A 520 -0.05 -24.37 -17.22
C MET A 520 0.79 -23.91 -18.40
N PHE A 521 0.61 -22.67 -18.81
CA PHE A 521 1.55 -21.97 -19.70
C PHE A 521 2.67 -21.36 -18.86
N VAL A 522 3.93 -21.59 -19.23
CA VAL A 522 5.11 -21.14 -18.50
C VAL A 522 5.90 -20.17 -19.36
N GLN A 523 6.23 -19.02 -18.78
CA GLN A 523 7.05 -17.99 -19.39
C GLN A 523 8.10 -17.46 -18.41
N GLU A 524 9.13 -16.77 -18.89
CA GLU A 524 10.04 -16.07 -17.99
C GLU A 524 9.36 -14.94 -17.22
N ARG A 525 9.85 -14.67 -16.01
CA ARG A 525 9.47 -13.47 -15.28
C ARG A 525 10.24 -12.28 -15.85
N ALA A 526 9.54 -11.46 -16.61
CA ALA A 526 10.11 -10.22 -17.13
C ALA A 526 10.46 -9.25 -15.99
N PRO A 527 11.64 -8.61 -16.02
CA PRO A 527 12.02 -7.58 -15.06
C PRO A 527 11.32 -6.26 -15.40
N GLY A 528 11.34 -5.33 -14.44
CA GLY A 528 10.90 -3.95 -14.65
C GLY A 528 9.72 -3.54 -13.78
N ALA A 529 9.40 -2.26 -13.86
CA ALA A 529 8.30 -1.62 -13.14
C ALA A 529 7.17 -1.27 -14.10
N THR A 530 5.92 -1.32 -13.64
CA THR A 530 4.75 -0.92 -14.43
C THR A 530 4.69 0.60 -14.65
N LEU A 531 3.80 1.07 -15.54
CA LEU A 531 3.54 2.51 -15.63
C LEU A 531 3.00 3.07 -14.31
N GLU A 532 2.14 2.31 -13.63
CA GLU A 532 1.59 2.67 -12.32
C GLU A 532 2.68 2.88 -11.26
N ASP A 533 3.70 2.02 -11.26
CA ASP A 533 4.88 2.16 -10.40
C ASP A 533 5.70 3.42 -10.71
N SER A 534 5.56 3.94 -11.93
CA SER A 534 6.32 5.09 -12.43
C SER A 534 5.57 6.42 -12.40
N LEU A 535 4.35 6.51 -11.83
CA LEU A 535 3.63 7.80 -11.75
C LEU A 535 4.48 8.92 -11.13
N ALA A 536 5.34 8.55 -10.18
CA ALA A 536 6.22 9.49 -9.48
C ALA A 536 7.64 9.58 -10.02
N THR A 537 7.95 8.99 -11.18
CA THR A 537 9.26 9.19 -11.80
C THR A 537 9.21 10.35 -12.82
N PRO A 538 10.34 11.04 -13.09
CA PRO A 538 10.39 12.08 -14.11
C PRO A 538 10.11 11.57 -15.53
N ASN A 539 10.31 10.27 -15.78
CA ASN A 539 10.11 9.64 -17.09
C ASN A 539 8.69 9.09 -17.31
N PHE A 540 7.72 9.37 -16.42
CA PHE A 540 6.35 8.86 -16.57
C PHE A 540 5.74 9.21 -17.94
N SER A 541 5.75 10.49 -18.31
CA SER A 541 5.16 10.97 -19.56
C SER A 541 5.89 10.40 -20.79
N GLU A 542 7.21 10.18 -20.70
CA GLU A 542 7.99 9.50 -21.74
C GLU A 542 7.57 8.02 -21.87
N ARG A 543 7.40 7.31 -20.76
CA ARG A 543 6.95 5.91 -20.75
C ARG A 543 5.52 5.77 -21.27
N VAL A 544 4.64 6.70 -20.92
CA VAL A 544 3.27 6.75 -21.48
C VAL A 544 3.33 6.91 -23.00
N ARG A 545 4.15 7.85 -23.51
CA ARG A 545 4.36 7.99 -24.96
C ARG A 545 4.93 6.72 -25.60
N ALA A 546 5.95 6.12 -24.98
CA ALA A 546 6.57 4.89 -25.49
C ALA A 546 5.61 3.69 -25.55
N SER A 547 4.56 3.69 -24.73
CA SER A 547 3.50 2.66 -24.76
C SER A 547 2.75 2.63 -26.09
N ALA A 548 2.66 3.76 -26.79
CA ALA A 548 2.05 3.83 -28.13
C ALA A 548 2.87 3.02 -29.16
N ALA A 549 4.21 3.03 -29.04
CA ALA A 549 5.08 2.24 -29.89
C ALA A 549 4.85 0.73 -29.70
N VAL A 550 4.64 0.29 -28.45
CA VAL A 550 4.39 -1.12 -28.12
C VAL A 550 3.12 -1.61 -28.79
N ILE A 551 2.03 -0.87 -28.63
CA ILE A 551 0.74 -1.32 -29.17
C ILE A 551 0.68 -1.17 -30.70
N ALA A 552 1.30 -0.14 -31.27
CA ALA A 552 1.46 -0.01 -32.71
C ALA A 552 2.24 -1.20 -33.31
N LYS A 553 3.30 -1.65 -32.64
CA LYS A 553 4.06 -2.85 -33.05
C LYS A 553 3.20 -4.11 -33.01
N LEU A 554 2.39 -4.28 -31.95
CA LEU A 554 1.48 -5.41 -31.84
C LEU A 554 0.43 -5.39 -32.96
N HIS A 555 -0.14 -4.24 -33.29
CA HIS A 555 -1.14 -4.14 -34.36
C HIS A 555 -0.56 -4.41 -35.77
N ALA A 556 0.75 -4.23 -35.95
CA ALA A 556 1.45 -4.47 -37.21
C ALA A 556 2.05 -5.89 -37.33
N THR A 557 1.91 -6.75 -36.32
CA THR A 557 2.45 -8.12 -36.35
C THR A 557 1.79 -8.96 -37.45
N ARG A 558 2.55 -9.88 -38.02
CA ARG A 558 2.03 -10.86 -39.00
C ARG A 558 1.41 -12.09 -38.32
N VAL A 559 1.62 -12.23 -37.01
CA VAL A 559 1.09 -13.34 -36.23
C VAL A 559 -0.42 -13.25 -36.17
N GLN A 560 -1.10 -14.32 -36.60
CA GLN A 560 -2.55 -14.41 -36.58
C GLN A 560 -3.06 -14.82 -35.20
N PRO A 561 -3.86 -13.98 -34.51
CA PRO A 561 -4.50 -14.36 -33.27
C PRO A 561 -5.48 -15.54 -33.46
N PRO A 562 -5.68 -16.37 -32.43
CA PRO A 562 -6.55 -17.56 -32.53
C PRO A 562 -8.05 -17.23 -32.56
N LYS A 563 -8.43 -15.99 -32.28
CA LYS A 563 -9.82 -15.56 -32.12
C LYS A 563 -10.07 -14.24 -32.82
N THR A 564 -11.31 -14.01 -33.24
CA THR A 564 -11.79 -12.71 -33.70
C THR A 564 -12.73 -12.14 -32.63
N TYR A 565 -12.67 -10.84 -32.39
CA TYR A 565 -13.55 -10.10 -31.50
C TYR A 565 -14.13 -8.91 -32.24
N THR A 566 -15.44 -8.91 -32.39
CA THR A 566 -16.19 -7.94 -33.18
C THR A 566 -16.84 -6.88 -32.30
N LEU A 567 -17.35 -5.83 -32.94
CA LEU A 567 -18.18 -4.83 -32.25
C LEU A 567 -19.43 -5.47 -31.63
N ALA A 568 -20.03 -6.46 -32.29
CA ALA A 568 -21.18 -7.19 -31.74
C ALA A 568 -20.82 -7.96 -30.47
N ASP A 569 -19.62 -8.53 -30.38
CA ASP A 569 -19.14 -9.20 -29.17
C ASP A 569 -18.95 -8.20 -28.01
N GLU A 570 -18.44 -6.99 -28.28
CA GLU A 570 -18.34 -5.92 -27.28
C GLU A 570 -19.72 -5.50 -26.76
N LEU A 571 -20.70 -5.30 -27.64
CA LEU A 571 -22.05 -4.92 -27.23
C LEU A 571 -22.74 -6.02 -26.42
N ALA A 572 -22.59 -7.28 -26.81
CA ALA A 572 -23.11 -8.42 -26.05
C ALA A 572 -22.49 -8.47 -24.64
N HIS A 573 -21.18 -8.23 -24.52
CA HIS A 573 -20.49 -8.17 -23.25
C HIS A 573 -20.98 -6.99 -22.39
N LEU A 574 -21.16 -5.80 -22.96
CA LEU A 574 -21.72 -4.64 -22.25
C LEU A 574 -23.15 -4.92 -21.74
N ALA A 575 -23.97 -5.63 -22.53
CA ALA A 575 -25.33 -6.01 -22.15
C ALA A 575 -25.36 -7.02 -20.98
N GLU A 576 -24.45 -8.00 -20.97
CA GLU A 576 -24.31 -8.89 -19.80
C GLU A 576 -23.92 -8.11 -18.54
N TRP A 577 -22.98 -7.17 -18.68
CA TRP A 577 -22.48 -6.39 -17.55
C TRP A 577 -23.46 -5.33 -17.06
N SER A 578 -24.33 -4.80 -17.92
CA SER A 578 -25.36 -3.84 -17.51
C SER A 578 -26.35 -4.45 -16.53
N VAL A 579 -26.73 -5.72 -16.73
CA VAL A 579 -27.64 -6.45 -15.83
C VAL A 579 -27.01 -6.62 -14.44
N ASP A 580 -25.74 -7.02 -14.40
CA ASP A 580 -25.01 -7.16 -13.13
C ASP A 580 -24.79 -5.79 -12.46
N LEU A 581 -24.47 -4.76 -13.24
CA LEU A 581 -24.27 -3.40 -12.74
C LEU A 581 -25.56 -2.82 -12.14
N ALA A 582 -26.70 -3.00 -12.80
CA ALA A 582 -28.02 -2.58 -12.30
C ALA A 582 -28.41 -3.33 -11.02
N THR A 583 -28.01 -4.59 -10.89
CA THR A 583 -28.20 -5.38 -9.66
C THR A 583 -27.41 -4.81 -8.48
N HIS A 584 -26.17 -4.34 -8.72
CA HIS A 584 -25.32 -3.72 -7.70
C HIS A 584 -25.69 -2.25 -7.40
N LYS A 585 -26.31 -1.54 -8.35
CA LYS A 585 -26.72 -0.13 -8.23
C LYS A 585 -28.17 0.07 -8.68
N PRO A 586 -29.17 -0.41 -7.90
CA PRO A 586 -30.59 -0.35 -8.30
C PRO A 586 -31.08 1.06 -8.60
N ASP A 587 -30.61 2.06 -7.86
CA ASP A 587 -30.97 3.48 -8.06
C ASP A 587 -30.56 4.02 -9.44
N TYR A 588 -29.58 3.37 -10.09
CA TYR A 588 -29.07 3.75 -11.41
C TYR A 588 -29.59 2.84 -12.53
N ALA A 589 -30.39 1.82 -12.24
CA ALA A 589 -30.76 0.77 -13.19
C ALA A 589 -31.33 1.31 -14.52
N LEU A 590 -32.34 2.20 -14.44
CA LEU A 590 -32.95 2.82 -15.63
C LEU A 590 -31.93 3.68 -16.41
N ALA A 591 -31.02 4.35 -15.71
CA ALA A 591 -30.02 5.18 -16.35
C ALA A 591 -28.92 4.35 -17.02
N ILE A 592 -28.53 3.21 -16.42
CA ILE A 592 -27.62 2.21 -17.00
C ILE A 592 -28.22 1.61 -18.28
N GLU A 593 -29.50 1.25 -18.26
CA GLU A 593 -30.22 0.76 -19.46
C GLU A 593 -30.23 1.81 -20.57
N ARG A 594 -30.48 3.09 -20.24
CA ARG A 594 -30.41 4.19 -21.21
C ARG A 594 -29.01 4.39 -21.79
N GLN A 595 -27.97 4.30 -20.97
CA GLN A 595 -26.58 4.39 -21.45
C GLN A 595 -26.25 3.23 -22.40
N LEU A 596 -26.66 2.01 -22.08
CA LEU A 596 -26.45 0.85 -22.95
C LEU A 596 -27.20 1.00 -24.28
N ALA A 597 -28.47 1.44 -24.25
CA ALA A 597 -29.26 1.68 -25.46
C ALA A 597 -28.60 2.75 -26.35
N ALA A 598 -28.07 3.82 -25.76
CA ALA A 598 -27.36 4.85 -26.50
C ALA A 598 -26.02 4.37 -27.07
N LEU A 599 -25.29 3.51 -26.36
CA LEU A 599 -24.08 2.86 -26.89
C LEU A 599 -24.42 1.94 -28.08
N ASN A 600 -25.52 1.18 -28.02
CA ASN A 600 -25.97 0.37 -29.16
C ASN A 600 -26.28 1.25 -30.37
N ALA A 601 -27.03 2.34 -30.19
CA ALA A 601 -27.34 3.28 -31.28
C ALA A 601 -26.09 3.97 -31.84
N TRP A 602 -25.11 4.32 -31.00
CA TRP A 602 -23.83 4.86 -31.47
C TRP A 602 -23.04 3.81 -32.27
N ALA A 603 -23.02 2.55 -31.83
CA ALA A 603 -22.31 1.49 -32.53
C ALA A 603 -22.78 1.31 -33.98
N GLU A 604 -24.08 1.51 -34.26
CA GLU A 604 -24.65 1.43 -35.61
C GLU A 604 -24.14 2.53 -36.57
N THR A 605 -23.65 3.66 -36.03
CA THR A 605 -23.13 4.76 -36.84
C THR A 605 -21.63 4.66 -37.11
N LEU A 606 -20.95 3.67 -36.53
CA LEU A 606 -19.50 3.55 -36.65
C LEU A 606 -19.06 3.07 -38.04
N PRO A 607 -18.03 3.70 -38.63
CA PRO A 607 -17.51 3.30 -39.94
C PRO A 607 -16.84 1.92 -39.86
N PRO A 608 -16.87 1.13 -40.95
CA PRO A 608 -16.22 -0.18 -41.00
C PRO A 608 -14.71 -0.06 -40.79
N VAL A 609 -14.11 -1.17 -40.35
CA VAL A 609 -12.68 -1.24 -40.02
C VAL A 609 -12.09 -2.59 -40.44
N GLU A 610 -10.85 -2.56 -40.91
CA GLU A 610 -10.07 -3.77 -41.09
C GLU A 610 -9.51 -4.22 -39.73
N LEU A 611 -9.79 -5.48 -39.36
CA LEU A 611 -9.38 -6.01 -38.07
C LEU A 611 -7.88 -6.34 -38.05
N THR A 612 -7.17 -5.83 -37.06
CA THR A 612 -5.75 -6.11 -36.81
C THR A 612 -5.60 -7.01 -35.59
N PRO A 613 -4.43 -7.62 -35.38
CA PRO A 613 -4.09 -8.18 -34.08
C PRO A 613 -4.20 -7.11 -32.99
N VAL A 614 -4.83 -7.42 -31.87
CA VAL A 614 -5.03 -6.53 -30.72
C VAL A 614 -4.84 -7.30 -29.41
N HIS A 615 -4.46 -6.61 -28.35
CA HIS A 615 -4.33 -7.13 -27.00
C HIS A 615 -5.69 -7.27 -26.28
N ARG A 616 -6.66 -6.39 -26.58
CA ARG A 616 -8.00 -6.22 -25.96
C ARG A 616 -8.06 -5.77 -24.49
N ASP A 617 -7.05 -6.07 -23.70
CA ASP A 617 -6.94 -5.65 -22.29
C ASP A 617 -5.75 -4.70 -22.07
N PHE A 618 -5.43 -3.85 -23.06
CA PHE A 618 -4.23 -3.02 -23.01
C PHE A 618 -4.42 -1.79 -22.12
N TYR A 619 -3.72 -1.76 -20.99
CA TYR A 619 -3.68 -0.62 -20.09
C TYR A 619 -2.34 -0.57 -19.32
N TYR A 620 -2.16 0.46 -18.49
CA TYR A 620 -0.90 0.83 -17.86
C TYR A 620 -0.19 -0.28 -17.05
N SER A 621 -0.90 -1.28 -16.51
CA SER A 621 -0.29 -2.40 -15.77
C SER A 621 0.25 -3.52 -16.67
N GLN A 622 0.03 -3.45 -17.98
CA GLN A 622 0.40 -4.50 -18.94
C GLN A 622 1.78 -4.32 -19.57
N LEU A 623 2.53 -3.32 -19.11
CA LEU A 623 3.85 -2.97 -19.60
C LEU A 623 4.83 -2.98 -18.43
N LEU A 624 5.98 -3.62 -18.61
CA LEU A 624 7.10 -3.58 -17.68
C LEU A 624 8.28 -2.85 -18.32
N PHE A 625 8.78 -1.83 -17.63
CA PHE A 625 9.88 -0.98 -18.08
C PHE A 625 11.14 -1.35 -17.30
N ALA A 626 12.16 -1.84 -18.01
CA ALA A 626 13.48 -2.16 -17.49
C ALA A 626 14.54 -1.57 -18.41
N ASP A 627 15.29 -0.58 -17.93
CA ASP A 627 16.27 0.19 -18.71
C ASP A 627 15.67 0.73 -20.02
N ARG A 628 16.19 0.30 -21.16
CA ARG A 628 15.71 0.65 -22.52
C ARG A 628 14.73 -0.36 -23.10
N ARG A 629 14.30 -1.37 -22.33
CA ARG A 629 13.39 -2.42 -22.79
C ARG A 629 11.99 -2.22 -22.20
N ILE A 630 10.98 -2.48 -23.04
CA ILE A 630 9.57 -2.47 -22.65
C ILE A 630 9.01 -3.86 -22.95
N THR A 631 8.60 -4.58 -21.91
CA THR A 631 8.00 -5.91 -22.04
C THR A 631 6.48 -5.80 -21.93
N LEU A 632 5.77 -6.22 -22.97
CA LEU A 632 4.32 -6.41 -22.95
C LEU A 632 3.97 -7.76 -22.30
N ILE A 633 3.01 -7.75 -21.38
CA ILE A 633 2.56 -8.92 -20.62
C ILE A 633 1.03 -9.08 -20.65
N ASP A 634 0.55 -10.30 -20.37
CA ASP A 634 -0.88 -10.69 -20.32
C ASP A 634 -1.66 -10.64 -21.65
N LEU A 635 -1.12 -11.27 -22.68
CA LEU A 635 -1.80 -11.50 -23.97
C LEU A 635 -2.95 -12.54 -23.90
N ASP A 636 -3.67 -12.61 -22.79
CA ASP A 636 -4.70 -13.61 -22.53
C ASP A 636 -5.99 -13.40 -23.33
N LEU A 637 -6.20 -12.20 -23.87
CA LEU A 637 -7.32 -11.83 -24.74
C LEU A 637 -6.87 -11.50 -26.18
N PHE A 638 -5.64 -11.87 -26.56
CA PHE A 638 -5.10 -11.60 -27.89
C PHE A 638 -6.04 -12.13 -28.99
N ALA A 639 -6.48 -11.22 -29.87
CA ALA A 639 -7.52 -11.48 -30.86
C ALA A 639 -7.36 -10.56 -32.09
N ARG A 640 -8.05 -10.86 -33.19
CA ARG A 640 -8.27 -9.89 -34.27
C ARG A 640 -9.47 -9.01 -33.91
N ALA A 641 -9.28 -7.70 -33.83
CA ALA A 641 -10.35 -6.74 -33.53
C ALA A 641 -10.05 -5.36 -34.12
N ASP A 642 -10.91 -4.38 -33.82
CA ASP A 642 -10.65 -2.98 -34.12
C ASP A 642 -9.45 -2.47 -33.28
N PRO A 643 -8.37 -1.95 -33.91
CA PRO A 643 -7.24 -1.40 -33.17
C PRO A 643 -7.58 -0.24 -32.23
N ALA A 644 -8.71 0.45 -32.45
CA ALA A 644 -9.18 1.51 -31.57
C ALA A 644 -9.46 1.01 -30.14
N ILE A 645 -9.76 -0.29 -29.93
CA ILE A 645 -10.09 -0.83 -28.61
C ILE A 645 -8.94 -0.70 -27.62
N ASP A 646 -7.69 -0.97 -28.05
CA ASP A 646 -6.54 -0.93 -27.15
C ASP A 646 -6.11 0.50 -26.82
N VAL A 647 -6.18 1.39 -27.81
CA VAL A 647 -5.88 2.82 -27.62
C VAL A 647 -6.92 3.46 -26.70
N ALA A 648 -8.20 3.13 -26.90
CA ALA A 648 -9.30 3.56 -26.03
C ALA A 648 -9.18 3.01 -24.62
N ASN A 649 -8.90 1.70 -24.49
CA ASN A 649 -8.71 1.07 -23.19
C ASN A 649 -7.60 1.77 -22.41
N PHE A 650 -6.45 1.98 -23.03
CA PHE A 650 -5.31 2.61 -22.38
C PHE A 650 -5.64 4.05 -21.94
N ALA A 651 -6.28 4.85 -22.81
CA ALA A 651 -6.69 6.22 -22.49
C ALA A 651 -7.72 6.27 -21.33
N ALA A 652 -8.76 5.43 -21.38
CA ALA A 652 -9.77 5.35 -20.32
C ALA A 652 -9.17 4.88 -18.99
N HIS A 653 -8.26 3.91 -19.02
CA HIS A 653 -7.57 3.44 -17.82
C HIS A 653 -6.58 4.47 -17.27
N LEU A 654 -5.91 5.27 -18.11
CA LEU A 654 -5.12 6.41 -17.60
C LEU A 654 -6.01 7.47 -16.93
N ARG A 655 -7.23 7.73 -17.42
CA ARG A 655 -8.19 8.59 -16.70
C ARG A 655 -8.68 7.96 -15.41
N PHE A 656 -8.90 6.65 -15.41
CA PHE A 656 -9.23 5.91 -14.20
C PHE A 656 -8.10 6.00 -13.16
N LEU A 657 -6.86 5.80 -13.58
CA LEU A 657 -5.65 5.97 -12.77
C LEU A 657 -5.55 7.41 -12.25
N ALA A 658 -5.87 8.40 -13.07
CA ALA A 658 -5.88 9.79 -12.67
C ALA A 658 -6.94 10.08 -11.60
N LEU A 659 -8.14 9.53 -11.77
CA LEU A 659 -9.23 9.64 -10.81
C LEU A 659 -8.88 8.94 -9.48
N ASP A 660 -8.35 7.72 -9.55
CA ASP A 660 -7.96 6.91 -8.40
C ASP A 660 -6.80 7.53 -7.60
N HIS A 661 -5.79 8.08 -8.28
CA HIS A 661 -4.56 8.58 -7.64
C HIS A 661 -4.56 10.09 -7.35
N PHE A 662 -5.33 10.88 -8.10
CA PHE A 662 -5.35 12.35 -7.98
C PHE A 662 -6.73 12.94 -7.66
N ALA A 663 -7.77 12.12 -7.50
CA ALA A 663 -9.16 12.58 -7.37
C ALA A 663 -9.59 13.56 -8.49
N ASN A 664 -8.90 13.52 -9.63
CA ASN A 664 -9.10 14.40 -10.77
C ASN A 664 -8.91 13.60 -12.06
N VAL A 665 -10.02 13.34 -12.72
CA VAL A 665 -10.09 12.54 -13.95
C VAL A 665 -9.32 13.14 -15.14
N ARG A 666 -8.98 14.43 -15.08
CA ARG A 666 -8.24 15.15 -16.13
C ARG A 666 -6.76 15.31 -15.82
N ALA A 667 -6.28 14.82 -14.67
CA ALA A 667 -4.89 15.06 -14.23
C ALA A 667 -3.84 14.50 -15.19
N LEU A 668 -4.20 13.52 -16.05
CA LEU A 668 -3.31 12.88 -17.03
C LEU A 668 -3.72 13.14 -18.49
N ASP A 669 -4.54 14.16 -18.77
CA ASP A 669 -5.04 14.42 -20.13
C ASP A 669 -3.92 14.76 -21.12
N LEU A 670 -2.82 15.39 -20.67
CA LEU A 670 -1.66 15.68 -21.52
C LEU A 670 -0.92 14.40 -21.92
N GLU A 671 -0.70 13.49 -20.97
CA GLU A 671 -0.10 12.18 -21.20
C GLU A 671 -0.96 11.33 -22.13
N ILE A 672 -2.28 11.32 -21.92
CA ILE A 672 -3.23 10.62 -22.79
C ILE A 672 -3.17 11.17 -24.21
N LYS A 673 -3.18 12.50 -24.36
CA LYS A 673 -3.04 13.13 -25.68
C LYS A 673 -1.73 12.73 -26.35
N SER A 674 -0.61 12.80 -25.62
CA SER A 674 0.71 12.40 -26.12
C SER A 674 0.76 10.94 -26.57
N PHE A 675 0.09 10.03 -25.86
CA PHE A 675 -0.01 8.63 -26.26
C PHE A 675 -0.83 8.45 -27.54
N VAL A 676 -2.01 9.10 -27.63
CA VAL A 676 -2.88 9.00 -28.81
C VAL A 676 -2.22 9.62 -30.04
N ASP A 677 -1.58 10.78 -29.90
CA ASP A 677 -0.87 11.45 -31.00
C ASP A 677 0.30 10.59 -31.53
N GLU A 678 1.10 10.00 -30.63
CA GLU A 678 2.22 9.12 -31.00
C GLU A 678 1.72 7.87 -31.73
N TYR A 679 0.61 7.26 -31.27
CA TYR A 679 0.01 6.12 -31.95
C TYR A 679 -0.50 6.51 -33.36
N ALA A 680 -1.19 7.66 -33.45
CA ALA A 680 -1.75 8.18 -34.69
C ALA A 680 -0.67 8.43 -35.76
N GLN A 681 0.47 8.98 -35.36
CA GLN A 681 1.62 9.22 -36.24
C GLN A 681 2.22 7.92 -36.79
N ARG A 682 2.18 6.83 -36.02
CA ARG A 682 2.77 5.54 -36.41
C ARG A 682 1.88 4.69 -37.32
N GLN A 683 0.56 4.85 -37.22
CA GLN A 683 -0.43 3.98 -37.87
C GLN A 683 -1.23 4.66 -38.98
N SER A 684 -0.87 5.89 -39.37
CA SER A 684 -1.57 6.68 -40.42
C SER A 684 -3.10 6.67 -40.25
N VAL A 685 -3.57 7.00 -39.04
CA VAL A 685 -4.99 6.88 -38.67
C VAL A 685 -5.87 7.92 -39.37
N THR A 686 -7.13 7.56 -39.61
CA THR A 686 -8.14 8.40 -40.29
C THR A 686 -9.16 9.00 -39.31
N PRO A 687 -9.99 9.98 -39.70
CA PRO A 687 -11.10 10.45 -38.85
C PRO A 687 -12.04 9.33 -38.37
N ALA A 688 -12.20 8.28 -39.18
CA ALA A 688 -12.97 7.09 -38.83
C ALA A 688 -12.39 6.34 -37.61
N PHE A 689 -11.07 6.32 -37.43
CA PHE A 689 -10.43 5.76 -36.25
C PHE A 689 -10.80 6.55 -34.98
N PHE A 690 -10.79 7.89 -35.04
CA PHE A 690 -11.12 8.72 -33.88
C PHE A 690 -12.59 8.59 -33.46
N ALA A 691 -13.51 8.37 -34.41
CA ALA A 691 -14.90 8.06 -34.10
C ALA A 691 -15.03 6.75 -33.30
N ARG A 692 -14.33 5.70 -33.72
CA ARG A 692 -14.32 4.39 -33.03
C ARG A 692 -13.56 4.45 -31.70
N LEU A 693 -12.46 5.21 -31.63
CA LEU A 693 -11.73 5.48 -30.39
C LEU A 693 -12.66 6.12 -29.35
N ALA A 694 -13.43 7.14 -29.75
CA ALA A 694 -14.35 7.81 -28.85
C ALA A 694 -15.44 6.88 -28.30
N PHE A 695 -15.95 5.97 -29.15
CA PHE A 695 -16.90 4.93 -28.75
C PHE A 695 -16.28 3.95 -27.75
N TYR A 696 -15.17 3.29 -28.11
CA TYR A 696 -14.54 2.29 -27.25
C TYR A 696 -14.07 2.86 -25.92
N GLU A 697 -13.68 4.13 -25.89
CA GLU A 697 -13.28 4.81 -24.66
C GLU A 697 -14.50 4.96 -23.72
N THR A 698 -15.66 5.30 -24.29
CA THR A 698 -16.94 5.39 -23.56
C THR A 698 -17.40 4.01 -23.08
N ALA A 699 -17.33 2.99 -23.93
CA ALA A 699 -17.59 1.60 -23.56
C ALA A 699 -16.66 1.12 -22.43
N THR A 700 -15.40 1.58 -22.42
CA THR A 700 -14.45 1.25 -21.36
C THR A 700 -14.82 1.89 -20.03
N TYR A 701 -15.29 3.15 -19.99
CA TYR A 701 -15.82 3.73 -18.75
C TYR A 701 -17.02 2.95 -18.21
N PHE A 702 -17.91 2.49 -19.11
CA PHE A 702 -19.00 1.61 -18.73
C PHE A 702 -18.50 0.30 -18.11
N ARG A 703 -17.50 -0.34 -18.73
CA ARG A 703 -16.82 -1.52 -18.17
C ARG A 703 -16.18 -1.25 -16.81
N LEU A 704 -15.56 -0.08 -16.62
CA LEU A 704 -14.94 0.31 -15.36
C LEU A 704 -15.98 0.51 -14.24
N MET A 705 -17.18 1.02 -14.54
CA MET A 705 -18.27 1.10 -13.57
C MET A 705 -18.57 -0.28 -12.96
N HIS A 706 -18.64 -1.31 -13.79
CA HIS A 706 -18.82 -2.70 -13.36
C HIS A 706 -17.65 -3.20 -12.48
N VAL A 707 -16.41 -2.86 -12.84
CA VAL A 707 -15.23 -3.24 -12.05
C VAL A 707 -15.24 -2.60 -10.66
N VAL A 708 -15.60 -1.32 -10.55
CA VAL A 708 -15.54 -0.59 -9.27
C VAL A 708 -16.65 -0.99 -8.30
N VAL A 709 -17.86 -1.32 -8.78
CA VAL A 709 -18.97 -1.73 -7.88
C VAL A 709 -18.70 -3.07 -7.21
N GLN A 710 -17.89 -3.94 -7.82
CA GLN A 710 -17.49 -5.22 -7.25
C GLN A 710 -16.35 -5.09 -6.23
N ARG A 711 -15.82 -3.87 -6.03
CA ARG A 711 -14.61 -3.64 -5.23
C ARG A 711 -14.82 -2.50 -4.23
N PRO A 712 -15.07 -2.81 -2.94
CA PRO A 712 -15.44 -1.83 -1.92
C PRO A 712 -14.52 -0.59 -1.84
N HIS A 713 -13.21 -0.77 -2.02
CA HIS A 713 -12.23 0.34 -1.99
C HIS A 713 -12.35 1.37 -3.14
N PHE A 714 -13.11 1.06 -4.20
CA PHE A 714 -13.32 1.95 -5.35
C PHE A 714 -14.76 2.45 -5.44
N ALA A 715 -15.57 2.25 -4.40
CA ALA A 715 -17.00 2.57 -4.42
C ALA A 715 -17.27 4.05 -4.81
N ASP A 716 -16.41 4.96 -4.34
CA ASP A 716 -16.52 6.40 -4.62
C ASP A 716 -16.17 6.79 -6.06
N LEU A 717 -15.53 5.87 -6.82
CA LEU A 717 -15.17 6.09 -8.22
C LEU A 717 -16.33 5.81 -9.19
N PHE A 718 -17.41 5.16 -8.73
CA PHE A 718 -18.56 4.83 -9.56
C PHE A 718 -19.23 6.07 -10.15
N GLN A 719 -19.55 7.07 -9.32
CA GLN A 719 -20.29 8.24 -9.75
C GLN A 719 -19.51 9.08 -10.79
N PRO A 720 -18.21 9.40 -10.61
CA PRO A 720 -17.43 10.10 -11.64
C PRO A 720 -17.37 9.33 -12.98
N LEU A 721 -17.25 8.00 -12.94
CA LEU A 721 -17.26 7.17 -14.15
C LEU A 721 -18.62 7.19 -14.85
N PHE A 722 -19.70 7.17 -14.07
CA PHE A 722 -21.07 7.28 -14.57
C PHE A 722 -21.30 8.62 -15.28
N GLU A 723 -20.92 9.73 -14.62
CA GLU A 723 -21.08 11.09 -15.16
C GLU A 723 -20.28 11.29 -16.45
N ILE A 724 -19.04 10.79 -16.53
CA ILE A 724 -18.24 10.86 -17.76
C ILE A 724 -18.85 10.03 -18.88
N THR A 725 -19.36 8.84 -18.58
CA THR A 725 -20.02 7.99 -19.58
C THR A 725 -21.22 8.72 -20.17
N GLU A 726 -22.07 9.31 -19.31
CA GLU A 726 -23.26 10.07 -19.72
C GLU A 726 -22.92 11.33 -20.53
N GLN A 727 -21.91 12.10 -20.09
CA GLN A 727 -21.47 13.30 -20.80
C GLN A 727 -20.99 12.98 -22.22
N ARG A 728 -20.27 11.87 -22.40
CA ARG A 728 -19.75 11.47 -23.72
C ARG A 728 -20.85 11.00 -24.66
N ILE A 729 -21.79 10.20 -24.15
CA ILE A 729 -22.99 9.79 -24.88
C ILE A 729 -23.78 11.04 -25.33
N THR A 730 -23.99 12.01 -24.44
CA THR A 730 -24.76 13.23 -24.74
C THR A 730 -24.08 14.13 -25.78
N ARG A 731 -22.74 14.23 -25.75
CA ARG A 731 -21.99 14.98 -26.76
C ARG A 731 -22.10 14.34 -28.14
N GLN A 732 -22.08 13.01 -28.21
CA GLN A 732 -22.22 12.30 -29.47
C GLN A 732 -23.61 12.50 -30.08
N THR A 733 -24.69 12.37 -29.30
CA THR A 733 -26.06 12.60 -29.80
C THR A 733 -26.28 14.04 -30.25
N SER A 734 -25.71 15.01 -29.54
CA SER A 734 -25.77 16.44 -29.90
C SER A 734 -25.02 16.73 -31.21
N SER A 735 -23.88 16.08 -31.46
CA SER A 735 -23.09 16.28 -32.69
C SER A 735 -23.77 15.77 -33.97
N HIS A 736 -24.73 14.86 -33.85
CA HIS A 736 -25.56 14.42 -34.98
C HIS A 736 -26.72 15.39 -35.28
N LEU A 737 -27.08 16.29 -34.36
CA LEU A 737 -28.10 17.32 -34.54
C LEU A 737 -27.55 18.62 -35.14
N THR A 738 -26.23 18.78 -35.18
CA THR A 738 -25.55 19.91 -35.84
C THR A 738 -24.67 19.40 -36.98
N ILE A 739 -25.24 19.33 -38.19
CA ILE A 739 -24.45 19.38 -39.42
C ILE A 739 -23.83 20.79 -39.48
N PRO A 740 -22.49 20.96 -39.42
CA PRO A 740 -21.89 22.23 -39.74
C PRO A 740 -21.95 22.36 -41.27
N VAL A 741 -22.72 23.34 -41.73
CA VAL A 741 -22.52 23.95 -43.05
C VAL A 741 -21.07 24.45 -43.06
N LEU A 742 -20.20 23.71 -43.77
CA LEU A 742 -18.88 24.19 -44.15
C LEU A 742 -19.09 25.35 -45.13
N ASN A 743 -19.13 26.58 -44.62
CA ASN A 743 -18.81 27.76 -45.39
C ASN A 743 -17.33 28.09 -45.16
N SER A 744 -16.61 28.08 -46.27
CA SER A 744 -15.26 28.58 -46.47
C SER A 744 -15.03 29.97 -45.86
N GLN A 745 -13.97 30.11 -45.07
CA GLN A 745 -12.87 31.07 -45.26
C GLN A 745 -11.75 30.83 -44.24
#